data_AF-A0A926Z1N1-F1
#
_entry.id   AF-A0A926Z1N1-F1
#
_cell.length_a   1.000
_cell.length_b   1.000
_cell.length_c   1.000
_cell.angle_alpha   90.00
_cell.angle_beta   90.00
_cell.angle_gamma   90.00
#
_symmetry.space_group_name_H-M   'P 1'
#
loop_
_entity.id
_entity.type
_entity.pdbx_description
1 polymer ?
#
loop_
_entity_poly.entity_id
_entity_poly.type
_entity_poly.pdbx_seq_one_letter_code
_entity_poly.pdbx_strand_id
1 'polypeptide(L)'
;MVKKQPGKPKEAKTYGHNQEHPLRPDIGTEAQFKKKKPPVTYRYDSSLAPSLEWDDHPAREQAESEINAISNYLTELSIQLQKINDIESNLDTESKKALQELKQQLIKQVNKAQESLDKLQSMSQPFLNWTGKAERLSFDVPTLPLFVHERLSTRAIIETLKSHKSQLPAEQLNLFSDPQWSITDQILRAYEHQGDWVNRMILGDSLVTMNSLLQYEGLGGKVQMIYMDPPYGVKFGSNFQPFVRKRDVKHNDDEDFTREPEMVQAYRDTWELGLHSYLTYLRDRLLLARELLTDSGSVFVQISDENVHHVRELIEEIFGQENFISQIPFVTSSGLGSNLLKSVHDYIIWFAKDKEKIKYNQVYELNQDLLNYSQVDIEDGVTRGLSNEEKFNVSLLPNNAKAFRTADLNSSGATQTCIFTYEFNGKKYNPASNRSWKTNLEGMKNLEKANRLVAVGNTLTYKRYHTDFPVREISNFWKDTMQSTFAAKNIYVVQTYTKVIERCLLMTTYPGDLVLDITCGSGTTAYVAEQWGRRWITCDVSRVPLALARQRLLTATFPWYELKDGNSPAGGFVYKRKQNNKGEEIGGIVPHITLKSIANNEPPDEEILVDRPEIDNNIVRVCSPFTVEGTIPPPVEMEDQEAPETETVDIDSTASFTDRMLEVLRKSPKLHLPNNNTVTFTSVRQPIKSQHLSAEAMVDDKPVAFVFGPENGAIAEGILFHAAQEAKAKQYHHLYVIGFAIAAKARQFVEHCHETMDIPATYIQATPDLLMGDLLKNMRSSQIFSVCGLPEIKISKNKEDKYQVELLGLDIFDPVTMDVDHQQGKNVPAWFLDTDYNSLCFYVRQAFFPRTSAWDSIKKALKGSYEDSVWEHLAGTTSAPFEAGEHKQIAVKVIDDRGNELLVVKEIK
;
A
#
# COMPACT_ATOMS: atom_id res chain seq x y z
N MET A 1 -2.42 -35.75 39.31
CA MET A 1 -2.74 -34.99 38.09
C MET A 1 -3.35 -33.66 38.50
N VAL A 2 -2.53 -32.60 38.53
CA VAL A 2 -3.04 -31.25 38.80
C VAL A 2 -3.80 -30.81 37.55
N LYS A 3 -5.13 -30.71 37.62
CA LYS A 3 -5.95 -30.11 36.57
C LYS A 3 -5.46 -28.67 36.38
N LYS A 4 -4.79 -28.38 35.26
CA LYS A 4 -4.53 -27.00 34.82
C LYS A 4 -5.88 -26.28 34.83
N GLN A 5 -6.01 -25.23 35.62
CA GLN A 5 -7.15 -24.32 35.52
C GLN A 5 -7.24 -23.84 34.06
N PRO A 6 -8.44 -23.77 33.46
CA PRO A 6 -8.58 -23.18 32.15
C PRO A 6 -8.05 -21.74 32.20
N GLY A 7 -7.12 -21.41 31.30
CA GLY A 7 -6.59 -20.05 31.20
C GLY A 7 -7.72 -19.05 30.99
N LYS A 8 -7.55 -17.82 31.48
CA LYS A 8 -8.53 -16.74 31.24
C LYS A 8 -8.83 -16.64 29.74
N PRO A 9 -10.10 -16.46 29.33
CA PRO A 9 -10.44 -16.27 27.93
C PRO A 9 -9.71 -15.03 27.40
N LYS A 10 -9.14 -15.15 26.20
CA LYS A 10 -8.41 -14.04 25.56
C LYS A 10 -9.41 -13.07 24.95
N GLU A 11 -9.10 -11.79 25.06
CA GLU A 11 -9.92 -10.73 24.47
C GLU A 11 -9.35 -10.27 23.12
N ALA A 12 -10.24 -9.97 22.17
CA ALA A 12 -9.88 -9.38 20.89
C ALA A 12 -9.72 -7.85 21.05
N LYS A 13 -8.58 -7.29 20.66
CA LYS A 13 -8.30 -5.85 20.69
C LYS A 13 -7.70 -5.34 19.38
N THR A 14 -7.75 -4.03 19.19
CA THR A 14 -7.15 -3.29 18.06
C THR A 14 -6.28 -2.17 18.61
N TYR A 15 -5.36 -1.65 17.79
CA TYR A 15 -4.65 -0.43 18.15
C TYR A 15 -5.51 0.80 17.86
N GLY A 16 -5.35 1.85 18.65
CA GLY A 16 -5.87 3.19 18.35
C GLY A 16 -4.79 4.02 17.65
N HIS A 17 -5.19 4.92 16.76
CA HIS A 17 -4.28 5.88 16.14
C HIS A 17 -4.79 7.29 16.43
N ASN A 18 -4.13 7.99 17.36
CA ASN A 18 -4.56 9.32 17.84
C ASN A 18 -4.31 10.47 16.84
N GLN A 19 -4.11 10.18 15.56
CA GLN A 19 -3.86 11.20 14.54
C GLN A 19 -5.17 11.52 13.86
N GLU A 20 -5.56 12.78 13.91
CA GLU A 20 -6.75 13.25 13.20
C GLU A 20 -6.48 13.36 11.69
N HIS A 21 -7.50 13.07 10.89
CA HIS A 21 -7.47 13.19 9.45
C HIS A 21 -8.76 13.83 8.94
N PRO A 22 -8.74 14.58 7.83
CA PRO A 22 -9.95 14.99 7.13
C PRO A 22 -11.00 13.87 7.05
N LEU A 23 -12.21 14.19 7.52
CA LEU A 23 -13.38 13.34 7.41
C LEU A 23 -13.79 13.29 5.95
N ARG A 24 -14.04 12.06 5.49
CA ARG A 24 -14.46 11.78 4.13
C ARG A 24 -15.97 11.64 4.09
N PRO A 25 -16.59 11.95 2.94
CA PRO A 25 -18.02 11.79 2.81
C PRO A 25 -18.38 10.30 2.83
N ASP A 26 -19.26 9.93 3.77
CA ASP A 26 -20.01 8.69 3.76
C ASP A 26 -21.09 8.84 2.66
N ILE A 27 -20.66 8.53 1.43
CA ILE A 27 -21.30 8.67 0.10
C ILE A 27 -22.05 9.99 -0.18
N GLY A 28 -21.61 10.69 -1.24
CA GLY A 28 -22.17 11.95 -1.71
C GLY A 28 -22.96 11.83 -3.01
N THR A 29 -24.12 12.50 -3.08
CA THR A 29 -24.75 12.85 -4.34
C THR A 29 -23.93 13.96 -5.02
N GLU A 30 -23.65 13.84 -6.32
CA GLU A 30 -22.98 14.90 -7.11
C GLU A 30 -23.69 16.26 -6.98
N ALA A 31 -24.98 16.27 -6.66
CA ALA A 31 -25.76 17.48 -6.45
C ALA A 31 -25.40 18.25 -5.17
N GLN A 32 -24.87 17.58 -4.13
CA GLN A 32 -24.56 18.19 -2.84
C GLN A 32 -23.08 18.47 -2.62
N PHE A 33 -22.16 17.67 -3.19
CA PHE A 33 -20.73 17.96 -3.10
C PHE A 33 -20.32 19.03 -4.10
N LYS A 34 -20.65 20.30 -3.79
CA LYS A 34 -20.42 21.47 -4.66
C LYS A 34 -18.94 21.83 -4.86
N LYS A 35 -18.02 21.29 -4.04
CA LYS A 35 -16.59 21.61 -4.07
C LYS A 35 -15.82 20.69 -5.02
N LYS A 36 -16.03 20.82 -6.33
CA LYS A 36 -15.13 20.22 -7.32
C LYS A 36 -13.86 21.05 -7.42
N LYS A 37 -12.70 20.44 -7.17
CA LYS A 37 -11.40 21.05 -7.44
C LYS A 37 -11.04 20.89 -8.92
N PRO A 38 -10.43 21.90 -9.55
CA PRO A 38 -9.96 21.76 -10.93
C PRO A 38 -8.88 20.66 -11.02
N PRO A 39 -8.69 20.04 -12.19
CA PRO A 39 -7.53 19.19 -12.45
C PRO A 39 -6.23 19.92 -12.12
N VAL A 40 -5.23 19.17 -11.64
CA VAL A 40 -3.91 19.71 -11.34
C VAL A 40 -2.95 19.36 -12.47
N THR A 41 -2.31 20.39 -13.03
CA THR A 41 -1.25 20.23 -14.02
C THR A 41 0.09 20.04 -13.31
N TYR A 42 0.68 18.86 -13.43
CA TYR A 42 2.04 18.60 -13.00
C TYR A 42 2.98 18.85 -14.17
N ARG A 43 3.96 19.74 -13.97
CA ARG A 43 4.97 20.08 -14.98
C ARG A 43 6.24 19.30 -14.72
N TYR A 44 6.89 18.87 -15.81
CA TYR A 44 8.26 18.39 -15.70
C TYR A 44 9.19 19.60 -15.50
N ASP A 45 10.33 19.38 -14.87
CA ASP A 45 11.33 20.45 -14.78
C ASP A 45 11.81 20.82 -16.19
N SER A 46 11.41 22.02 -16.63
CA SER A 46 11.72 22.58 -17.94
C SER A 46 13.20 22.94 -18.14
N SER A 47 14.03 22.85 -17.10
CA SER A 47 15.49 22.96 -17.24
C SER A 47 16.12 21.82 -18.05
N LEU A 48 15.31 20.81 -18.41
CA LEU A 48 15.69 19.61 -19.16
C LEU A 48 15.09 19.68 -20.58
N ALA A 49 15.76 20.39 -21.48
CA ALA A 49 15.40 20.49 -22.92
C ALA A 49 16.20 19.47 -23.77
N PRO A 50 15.64 18.98 -24.90
CA PRO A 50 15.85 17.63 -25.42
C PRO A 50 17.04 17.50 -26.37
N SER A 51 18.10 16.80 -25.96
CA SER A 51 18.98 16.05 -26.85
C SER A 51 19.86 15.10 -26.04
N LEU A 52 19.60 13.80 -26.19
CA LEU A 52 20.59 12.76 -25.91
C LEU A 52 21.27 12.48 -27.25
N GLU A 53 22.10 13.42 -27.70
CA GLU A 53 23.05 13.16 -28.77
C GLU A 53 24.31 12.61 -28.09
N TRP A 54 24.67 11.36 -28.41
CA TRP A 54 25.99 10.86 -28.06
C TRP A 54 27.03 11.64 -28.87
N ASP A 55 28.01 12.16 -28.14
CA ASP A 55 29.05 13.13 -28.53
C ASP A 55 29.60 13.06 -29.95
N ASP A 56 29.70 14.24 -30.58
CA ASP A 56 30.85 14.58 -31.42
C ASP A 56 31.25 16.09 -31.34
N HIS A 57 30.76 16.86 -30.34
CA HIS A 57 31.02 18.32 -30.28
C HIS A 57 31.59 18.82 -28.92
N PRO A 58 32.78 19.46 -28.90
CA PRO A 58 33.49 19.91 -27.67
C PRO A 58 32.85 21.11 -26.94
N ALA A 59 31.63 21.52 -27.30
CA ALA A 59 30.97 22.70 -26.73
C ALA A 59 30.48 22.46 -25.29
N ARG A 60 30.17 21.21 -24.94
CA ARG A 60 29.74 20.83 -23.58
C ARG A 60 30.88 20.94 -22.57
N GLU A 61 32.05 20.37 -22.88
CA GLU A 61 33.23 20.47 -22.02
C GLU A 61 33.63 21.93 -21.79
N GLN A 62 33.50 22.78 -22.81
CA GLN A 62 33.71 24.22 -22.69
C GLN A 62 32.66 24.88 -21.79
N ALA A 63 31.37 24.57 -21.96
CA ALA A 63 30.31 25.11 -21.12
C ALA A 63 30.46 24.68 -19.65
N GLU A 64 30.77 23.41 -19.38
CA GLU A 64 31.04 22.89 -18.03
C GLU A 64 32.31 23.53 -17.43
N SER A 65 33.35 23.74 -18.24
CA SER A 65 34.55 24.48 -17.82
C SER A 65 34.25 25.92 -17.43
N GLU A 66 33.44 26.64 -18.22
CA GLU A 66 33.03 28.02 -17.91
C GLU A 66 32.14 28.10 -16.66
N ILE A 67 31.21 27.16 -16.49
CA ILE A 67 30.39 27.01 -15.28
C ILE A 67 31.29 26.81 -14.04
N ASN A 68 32.28 25.91 -14.13
CA ASN A 68 33.23 25.67 -13.05
C ASN A 68 34.11 26.90 -12.76
N ALA A 69 34.51 27.65 -13.78
CA ALA A 69 35.26 28.90 -13.61
C ALA A 69 34.44 29.96 -12.86
N ILE A 70 33.14 30.11 -13.18
CA ILE A 70 32.22 31.00 -12.47
C ILE A 70 32.05 30.57 -11.01
N SER A 71 31.92 29.27 -10.74
CA SER A 71 31.83 28.70 -9.38
C SER A 71 33.03 29.07 -8.51
N ASN A 72 34.24 28.89 -9.07
CA ASN A 72 35.47 29.22 -8.38
C ASN A 72 35.57 30.72 -8.11
N TYR A 73 35.19 31.55 -9.09
CA TYR A 73 35.20 33.02 -8.94
C TYR A 73 34.23 33.51 -7.86
N LEU A 74 33.02 32.92 -7.78
CA LEU A 74 32.05 33.23 -6.72
C LEU A 74 32.54 32.78 -5.34
N THR A 75 33.19 31.62 -5.25
CA THR A 75 33.81 31.14 -4.02
C THR A 75 34.92 32.07 -3.55
N GLU A 76 35.79 32.52 -4.46
CA GLU A 76 36.84 33.49 -4.16
C GLU A 76 36.29 34.86 -3.72
N LEU A 77 35.24 35.35 -4.37
CA LEU A 77 34.53 36.57 -3.98
C LEU A 77 33.91 36.45 -2.58
N SER A 78 33.33 35.29 -2.25
CA SER A 78 32.76 35.02 -0.92
C SER A 78 33.85 35.02 0.17
N ILE A 79 35.01 34.44 -0.13
CA ILE A 79 36.20 34.48 0.75
C ILE A 79 36.75 35.91 0.90
N GLN A 80 36.77 36.70 -0.18
CA GLN A 80 37.20 38.11 -0.13
C GLN A 80 36.22 38.98 0.67
N LEU A 81 34.92 38.74 0.53
CA LEU A 81 33.88 39.36 1.36
C LEU A 81 34.05 39.04 2.85
N GLN A 82 34.47 37.82 3.19
CA GLN A 82 34.81 37.46 4.58
C GLN A 82 36.03 38.25 5.08
N LYS A 83 37.06 38.47 4.25
CA LYS A 83 38.24 39.27 4.62
C LYS A 83 37.93 40.76 4.80
N ILE A 84 36.90 41.29 4.14
CA ILE A 84 36.42 42.66 4.35
C ILE A 84 35.88 42.85 5.79
N ASN A 85 35.41 41.78 6.46
CA ASN A 85 35.02 41.83 7.87
C ASN A 85 36.17 42.26 8.80
N ASP A 86 37.42 41.92 8.45
CA ASP A 86 38.59 42.23 9.28
C ASP A 86 39.01 43.72 9.17
N ILE A 87 38.71 44.36 8.04
CA ILE A 87 39.06 45.75 7.72
C ILE A 87 38.07 46.75 8.34
N GLU A 88 36.85 46.30 8.66
CA GLU A 88 35.75 47.11 9.25
C GLU A 88 36.14 47.73 10.61
N SER A 89 37.16 47.19 11.29
CA SER A 89 37.62 47.64 12.62
C SER A 89 38.22 49.06 12.66
N ASN A 90 38.75 49.58 11.55
CA ASN A 90 39.52 50.84 11.51
C ASN A 90 38.80 52.06 10.87
N LEU A 91 37.51 51.96 10.58
CA LEU A 91 36.75 53.02 9.89
C LEU A 91 35.88 53.88 10.84
N ASP A 92 35.63 55.13 10.46
CA ASP A 92 34.71 56.04 11.15
C ASP A 92 33.24 55.61 11.01
N THR A 93 32.36 56.15 11.86
CA THR A 93 30.97 55.68 12.02
C THR A 93 30.11 55.86 10.77
N GLU A 94 30.39 56.89 9.96
CA GLU A 94 29.62 57.19 8.75
C GLU A 94 30.07 56.28 7.59
N SER A 95 31.39 56.10 7.45
CA SER A 95 32.00 55.15 6.51
C SER A 95 31.63 53.69 6.79
N LYS A 96 31.48 53.30 8.07
CA LYS A 96 31.02 51.95 8.46
C LYS A 96 29.61 51.64 7.97
N LYS A 97 28.70 52.60 8.09
CA LYS A 97 27.30 52.42 7.68
C LYS A 97 27.18 52.30 6.16
N ALA A 98 27.90 53.15 5.40
CA ALA A 98 27.96 53.05 3.95
C ALA A 98 28.58 51.73 3.47
N LEU A 99 29.64 51.25 4.14
CA LEU A 99 30.28 49.97 3.83
C LEU A 99 29.34 48.78 4.11
N GLN A 100 28.56 48.83 5.19
CA GLN A 100 27.57 47.78 5.52
C GLN A 100 26.44 47.69 4.49
N GLU A 101 25.91 48.81 4.02
CA GLU A 101 24.87 48.83 2.98
C GLU A 101 25.40 48.27 1.65
N LEU A 102 26.61 48.68 1.24
CA LEU A 102 27.26 48.16 0.04
C LEU A 102 27.54 46.65 0.14
N LYS A 103 27.95 46.19 1.32
CA LYS A 103 28.21 44.77 1.62
C LYS A 103 26.94 43.92 1.57
N GLN A 104 25.83 44.39 2.11
CA GLN A 104 24.55 43.68 2.01
C GLN A 104 24.10 43.57 0.55
N GLN A 105 24.29 44.61 -0.26
CA GLN A 105 24.01 44.56 -1.70
C GLN A 105 24.91 43.56 -2.43
N LEU A 106 26.22 43.54 -2.11
CA LEU A 106 27.18 42.62 -2.72
C LEU A 106 26.87 41.16 -2.35
N ILE A 107 26.57 40.87 -1.07
CA ILE A 107 26.16 39.53 -0.61
C ILE A 107 24.89 39.08 -1.34
N LYS A 108 23.91 39.97 -1.49
CA LYS A 108 22.68 39.66 -2.22
C LYS A 108 22.96 39.35 -3.69
N GLN A 109 23.88 40.07 -4.34
CA GLN A 109 24.29 39.81 -5.72
C GLN A 109 25.06 38.49 -5.86
N VAL A 110 25.97 38.20 -4.93
CA VAL A 110 26.73 36.94 -4.88
C VAL A 110 25.79 35.76 -4.67
N ASN A 111 24.85 35.83 -3.73
CA ASN A 111 23.86 34.77 -3.50
C ASN A 111 22.99 34.55 -4.75
N LYS A 112 22.53 35.63 -5.40
CA LYS A 112 21.75 35.53 -6.63
C LYS A 112 22.55 34.94 -7.80
N ALA A 113 23.85 35.26 -7.88
CA ALA A 113 24.75 34.68 -8.87
C ALA A 113 25.01 33.19 -8.58
N GLN A 114 25.14 32.80 -7.30
CA GLN A 114 25.25 31.41 -6.88
C GLN A 114 23.98 30.63 -7.24
N GLU A 115 22.80 31.15 -6.91
CA GLU A 115 21.51 30.54 -7.31
C GLU A 115 21.40 30.36 -8.83
N SER A 116 21.89 31.34 -9.61
CA SER A 116 21.88 31.28 -11.07
C SER A 116 22.89 30.25 -11.61
N LEU A 117 24.03 30.11 -10.94
CA LEU A 117 25.05 29.12 -11.27
C LEU A 117 24.58 27.70 -10.93
N ASP A 118 23.98 27.50 -9.76
CA ASP A 118 23.40 26.22 -9.35
C ASP A 118 22.34 25.77 -10.38
N LYS A 119 21.57 26.72 -10.91
CA LYS A 119 20.62 26.50 -12.01
C LYS A 119 21.28 26.16 -13.34
N LEU A 120 22.42 26.77 -13.67
CA LEU A 120 23.17 26.41 -14.89
C LEU A 120 23.83 25.04 -14.77
N GLN A 121 24.34 24.70 -13.58
CA GLN A 121 24.89 23.39 -13.27
C GLN A 121 23.84 22.29 -13.34
N SER A 122 22.60 22.56 -12.89
CA SER A 122 21.50 21.61 -13.03
C SER A 122 21.11 21.40 -14.50
N MET A 123 21.13 22.46 -15.32
CA MET A 123 20.85 22.39 -16.76
C MET A 123 21.93 21.66 -17.57
N SER A 124 23.18 21.62 -17.11
CA SER A 124 24.28 20.96 -17.83
C SER A 124 24.44 19.46 -17.52
N GLN A 125 23.65 18.90 -16.58
CA GLN A 125 23.74 17.49 -16.26
C GLN A 125 23.21 16.60 -17.41
N PRO A 126 23.81 15.41 -17.64
CA PRO A 126 23.21 14.41 -18.54
C PRO A 126 21.80 14.06 -18.05
N PHE A 127 20.86 13.88 -18.97
CA PHE A 127 19.49 13.50 -18.61
C PHE A 127 18.93 12.44 -19.55
N LEU A 128 18.03 11.61 -19.04
CA LEU A 128 17.38 10.57 -19.82
C LEU A 128 16.30 11.20 -20.72
N ASN A 129 16.35 10.93 -22.02
CA ASN A 129 15.39 11.40 -23.01
C ASN A 129 14.78 10.19 -23.70
N TRP A 130 13.45 10.10 -23.67
CA TRP A 130 12.69 9.04 -24.31
C TRP A 130 11.39 9.60 -24.87
N THR A 131 10.77 8.87 -25.79
CA THR A 131 9.65 9.36 -26.62
C THR A 131 8.53 10.01 -25.80
N GLY A 132 8.07 9.35 -24.73
CA GLY A 132 7.00 9.88 -23.87
C GLY A 132 7.36 11.15 -23.06
N LYS A 133 8.66 11.43 -22.86
CA LYS A 133 9.15 12.68 -22.26
C LYS A 133 9.37 13.79 -23.30
N ALA A 134 9.76 13.43 -24.53
CA ALA A 134 9.92 14.39 -25.61
C ALA A 134 8.59 14.97 -26.11
N GLU A 135 7.52 14.17 -26.08
CA GLU A 135 6.21 14.55 -26.62
C GLU A 135 5.34 15.38 -25.67
N ARG A 136 5.61 15.34 -24.35
CA ARG A 136 4.80 16.01 -23.33
C ARG A 136 5.73 16.68 -22.33
N LEU A 137 5.45 17.95 -21.98
CA LEU A 137 6.17 18.72 -20.95
C LEU A 137 5.40 18.85 -19.61
N SER A 138 4.16 18.40 -19.60
CA SER A 138 3.29 18.34 -18.42
C SER A 138 2.23 17.28 -18.62
N PHE A 139 1.50 16.97 -17.56
CA PHE A 139 0.31 16.12 -17.59
C PHE A 139 -0.73 16.64 -16.59
N ASP A 140 -2.00 16.46 -16.93
CA ASP A 140 -3.12 16.83 -16.08
C ASP A 140 -3.66 15.60 -15.36
N VAL A 141 -3.84 15.72 -14.05
CA VAL A 141 -4.48 14.68 -13.24
C VAL A 141 -5.82 15.19 -12.73
N PRO A 142 -6.93 14.48 -12.99
CA PRO A 142 -8.23 14.80 -12.42
C PRO A 142 -8.18 14.84 -10.89
N THR A 143 -8.84 15.82 -10.29
CA THR A 143 -8.91 15.98 -8.84
C THR A 143 -10.25 15.48 -8.33
N LEU A 144 -10.36 14.17 -8.14
CA LEU A 144 -11.58 13.51 -7.69
C LEU A 144 -11.55 13.26 -6.17
N PRO A 145 -12.65 13.52 -5.43
CA PRO A 145 -12.75 13.15 -4.02
C PRO A 145 -12.83 11.62 -3.86
N LEU A 146 -12.52 11.13 -2.66
CA LEU A 146 -12.63 9.72 -2.29
C LEU A 146 -13.86 9.51 -1.41
N PHE A 147 -14.74 8.63 -1.85
CA PHE A 147 -15.98 8.31 -1.12
C PHE A 147 -15.78 7.05 -0.30
N VAL A 148 -16.37 7.00 0.89
CA VAL A 148 -16.37 5.80 1.73
C VAL A 148 -17.56 4.92 1.35
N HIS A 149 -17.30 3.75 0.76
CA HIS A 149 -18.34 2.81 0.34
C HIS A 149 -18.68 1.82 1.45
N GLU A 150 -17.65 1.42 2.21
CA GLU A 150 -17.78 0.43 3.27
C GLU A 150 -16.94 0.80 4.48
N ARG A 151 -17.44 0.42 5.66
CA ARG A 151 -16.71 0.47 6.93
C ARG A 151 -16.62 -0.93 7.53
N LEU A 152 -15.40 -1.35 7.84
CA LEU A 152 -15.09 -2.69 8.31
C LEU A 152 -14.37 -2.65 9.65
N SER A 153 -14.78 -3.54 10.57
CA SER A 153 -14.16 -3.72 11.88
C SER A 153 -14.24 -5.18 12.31
N THR A 154 -13.12 -5.90 12.25
CA THR A 154 -13.05 -7.31 12.67
C THR A 154 -13.48 -7.47 14.12
N ARG A 155 -13.07 -6.54 14.99
CA ARG A 155 -13.45 -6.55 16.40
C ARG A 155 -14.96 -6.47 16.56
N ALA A 156 -15.62 -5.55 15.88
CA ALA A 156 -17.05 -5.37 15.99
C ALA A 156 -17.82 -6.57 15.40
N ILE A 157 -17.37 -7.13 14.27
CA ILE A 157 -17.93 -8.37 13.69
C ILE A 157 -17.81 -9.55 14.68
N ILE A 158 -16.70 -9.67 15.41
CA ILE A 158 -16.53 -10.72 16.42
C ILE A 158 -17.41 -10.46 17.65
N GLU A 159 -17.54 -9.20 18.07
CA GLU A 159 -18.35 -8.83 19.23
C GLU A 159 -19.85 -9.05 19.00
N THR A 160 -20.36 -8.86 17.77
CA THR A 160 -21.76 -9.19 17.44
C THR A 160 -22.08 -10.67 17.65
N LEU A 161 -21.07 -11.55 17.64
CA LEU A 161 -21.22 -12.98 17.91
C LEU A 161 -21.33 -13.32 19.40
N LYS A 162 -20.86 -12.45 20.31
CA LYS A 162 -21.06 -12.63 21.76
C LYS A 162 -22.53 -12.45 22.13
N SER A 163 -23.23 -11.58 21.41
CA SER A 163 -24.62 -11.20 21.64
C SER A 163 -25.61 -12.10 20.88
N HIS A 164 -25.72 -13.37 21.27
CA HIS A 164 -26.99 -14.10 21.05
C HIS A 164 -28.17 -13.45 21.81
N LYS A 165 -27.88 -12.51 22.72
CA LYS A 165 -28.81 -11.62 23.38
C LYS A 165 -28.53 -10.17 22.98
N SER A 166 -29.30 -9.68 21.99
CA SER A 166 -30.13 -8.45 22.05
C SER A 166 -29.46 -7.20 22.63
N GLN A 167 -29.43 -6.15 21.82
CA GLN A 167 -28.86 -4.81 22.02
C GLN A 167 -27.34 -4.74 21.88
N LEU A 168 -26.88 -4.16 20.76
CA LEU A 168 -25.56 -3.53 20.70
C LEU A 168 -25.63 -2.29 21.62
N PRO A 169 -24.86 -2.20 22.72
CA PRO A 169 -24.76 -0.97 23.49
C PRO A 169 -24.23 0.16 22.59
N ALA A 170 -24.55 1.41 22.87
CA ALA A 170 -24.03 2.57 22.12
C ALA A 170 -22.50 2.57 22.00
N GLU A 171 -21.77 1.97 22.96
CA GLU A 171 -20.31 1.76 22.89
C GLU A 171 -19.84 0.84 21.75
N GLN A 172 -20.66 -0.09 21.25
CA GLN A 172 -20.30 -0.98 20.14
C GLN A 172 -20.54 -0.36 18.77
N LEU A 173 -21.46 0.61 18.66
CA LEU A 173 -21.60 1.42 17.45
C LEU A 173 -20.32 2.24 17.21
N ASN A 174 -19.67 2.75 18.25
CA ASN A 174 -18.36 3.45 18.19
C ASN A 174 -17.22 2.58 17.62
N LEU A 175 -17.39 1.26 17.49
CA LEU A 175 -16.37 0.39 16.87
C LEU A 175 -16.39 0.43 15.34
N PHE A 176 -17.51 0.89 14.76
CA PHE A 176 -17.68 1.15 13.33
C PHE A 176 -17.77 2.64 13.01
N SER A 177 -18.16 3.45 14.00
CA SER A 177 -18.40 4.88 13.85
C SER A 177 -17.27 5.71 14.46
N ASP A 178 -16.81 6.65 13.65
CA ASP A 178 -16.58 8.01 14.10
C ASP A 178 -17.08 8.86 12.92
N PRO A 179 -18.12 9.72 13.11
CA PRO A 179 -17.90 11.01 13.75
C PRO A 179 -19.01 11.50 14.71
N GLN A 180 -18.63 12.40 15.61
CA GLN A 180 -19.48 13.24 16.49
C GLN A 180 -20.51 14.14 15.76
N TRP A 181 -20.64 14.03 14.44
CA TRP A 181 -21.31 15.01 13.56
C TRP A 181 -22.53 14.40 12.86
N SER A 182 -23.52 15.26 12.55
CA SER A 182 -24.70 14.83 11.81
C SER A 182 -24.32 14.32 10.41
N ILE A 183 -25.07 13.35 9.88
CA ILE A 183 -24.89 12.82 8.51
C ILE A 183 -24.82 13.96 7.47
N THR A 184 -25.66 14.97 7.62
CA THR A 184 -25.70 16.14 6.74
C THR A 184 -24.39 16.93 6.76
N ASP A 185 -23.80 17.13 7.94
CA ASP A 185 -22.52 17.82 8.08
C ASP A 185 -21.37 16.99 7.49
N GLN A 186 -21.41 15.67 7.66
CA GLN A 186 -20.43 14.74 7.08
C GLN A 186 -20.39 14.82 5.55
N ILE A 187 -21.56 15.03 4.91
CA ILE A 187 -21.67 15.12 3.44
C ILE A 187 -21.30 16.52 2.94
N LEU A 188 -21.89 17.58 3.53
CA LEU A 188 -21.73 18.96 3.03
C LEU A 188 -20.39 19.59 3.38
N ARG A 189 -19.82 19.22 4.53
CA ARG A 189 -18.55 19.75 5.05
C ARG A 189 -17.48 18.66 5.14
N ALA A 190 -17.62 17.61 4.33
CA ALA A 190 -16.55 16.67 4.06
C ALA A 190 -15.26 17.43 3.73
N TYR A 191 -14.14 16.96 4.28
CA TYR A 191 -12.82 17.57 4.18
C TYR A 191 -12.61 18.91 4.91
N GLU A 192 -13.62 19.46 5.60
CA GLU A 192 -13.44 20.62 6.49
C GLU A 192 -13.17 20.20 7.94
N HIS A 193 -13.78 19.10 8.36
CA HIS A 193 -13.64 18.55 9.70
C HIS A 193 -12.60 17.44 9.73
N GLN A 194 -11.90 17.31 10.86
CA GLN A 194 -10.99 16.19 11.12
C GLN A 194 -11.64 15.21 12.12
N GLY A 195 -11.35 13.93 11.97
CA GLY A 195 -11.77 12.87 12.89
C GLY A 195 -10.70 11.80 13.01
N ASP A 196 -10.99 10.73 13.74
CA ASP A 196 -10.01 9.69 14.03
C ASP A 196 -9.47 8.99 12.76
N TRP A 197 -8.22 8.56 12.82
CA TRP A 197 -7.61 7.82 11.73
C TRP A 197 -8.25 6.44 11.56
N VAL A 198 -8.60 6.12 10.32
CA VAL A 198 -9.04 4.80 9.88
C VAL A 198 -8.19 4.38 8.70
N ASN A 199 -7.71 3.13 8.69
CA ASN A 199 -6.90 2.61 7.58
C ASN A 199 -7.74 2.53 6.30
N ARG A 200 -7.09 2.59 5.13
CA ARG A 200 -7.80 2.87 3.86
C ARG A 200 -7.45 1.86 2.77
N MET A 201 -8.47 1.30 2.16
CA MET A 201 -8.39 0.46 0.97
C MET A 201 -9.16 1.13 -0.16
N ILE A 202 -8.49 1.49 -1.26
CA ILE A 202 -9.07 2.34 -2.29
C ILE A 202 -9.13 1.59 -3.63
N LEU A 203 -10.33 1.54 -4.23
CA LEU A 203 -10.55 1.10 -5.60
C LEU A 203 -10.42 2.29 -6.55
N GLY A 204 -9.40 2.27 -7.40
CA GLY A 204 -9.19 3.32 -8.40
C GLY A 204 -7.77 3.34 -8.95
N ASP A 205 -7.58 4.10 -10.03
CA ASP A 205 -6.24 4.35 -10.58
C ASP A 205 -5.36 5.05 -9.53
N SER A 206 -4.14 4.53 -9.35
CA SER A 206 -3.23 5.04 -8.33
C SER A 206 -2.79 6.48 -8.57
N LEU A 207 -2.67 6.94 -9.81
CA LEU A 207 -2.31 8.34 -10.10
C LEU A 207 -3.43 9.29 -9.64
N VAL A 208 -4.69 8.97 -9.98
CA VAL A 208 -5.86 9.75 -9.56
C VAL A 208 -6.04 9.69 -8.04
N THR A 209 -5.87 8.50 -7.45
CA THR A 209 -5.95 8.29 -6.01
C THR A 209 -4.93 9.15 -5.28
N MET A 210 -3.66 9.10 -5.69
CA MET A 210 -2.58 9.90 -5.10
C MET A 210 -2.82 11.39 -5.26
N ASN A 211 -3.36 11.84 -6.40
CA ASN A 211 -3.73 13.23 -6.58
C ASN A 211 -4.85 13.64 -5.60
N SER A 212 -5.82 12.77 -5.35
CA SER A 212 -6.83 12.99 -4.31
C SER A 212 -6.19 13.09 -2.91
N LEU A 213 -5.26 12.19 -2.58
CA LEU A 213 -4.52 12.21 -1.32
C LEU A 213 -3.76 13.54 -1.12
N LEU A 214 -3.19 14.09 -2.19
CA LEU A 214 -2.52 15.39 -2.15
C LEU A 214 -3.52 16.54 -1.98
N GLN A 215 -4.56 16.57 -2.83
CA GLN A 215 -5.40 17.74 -2.99
C GLN A 215 -6.57 17.79 -2.01
N TYR A 216 -7.32 16.69 -1.78
CA TYR A 216 -8.45 16.67 -0.85
C TYR A 216 -8.02 16.28 0.57
N GLU A 217 -7.20 15.24 0.68
CA GLU A 217 -6.85 14.65 1.98
C GLU A 217 -5.71 15.42 2.67
N GLY A 218 -5.01 16.30 1.95
CA GLY A 218 -3.91 17.10 2.50
C GLY A 218 -2.79 16.23 3.06
N LEU A 219 -2.48 15.12 2.39
CA LEU A 219 -1.44 14.15 2.77
C LEU A 219 -0.06 14.45 2.16
N GLY A 220 0.09 15.58 1.45
CA GLY A 220 1.40 16.06 1.01
C GLY A 220 2.35 16.19 2.20
N GLY A 221 3.54 15.61 2.08
CA GLY A 221 4.54 15.62 3.15
C GLY A 221 4.25 14.74 4.37
N LYS A 222 3.27 13.82 4.33
CA LYS A 222 2.83 13.05 5.52
C LYS A 222 3.08 11.54 5.45
N VAL A 223 3.38 10.99 4.28
CA VAL A 223 3.65 9.55 4.11
C VAL A 223 5.11 9.26 4.47
N GLN A 224 5.36 8.30 5.36
CA GLN A 224 6.73 7.95 5.74
C GLN A 224 7.36 6.93 4.79
N MET A 225 6.57 5.96 4.32
CA MET A 225 7.06 4.92 3.41
C MET A 225 6.07 4.71 2.27
N ILE A 226 6.58 4.68 1.04
CA ILE A 226 5.83 4.23 -0.13
C ILE A 226 6.46 2.94 -0.64
N TYR A 227 5.63 1.90 -0.83
CA TYR A 227 6.04 0.67 -1.52
C TYR A 227 5.34 0.60 -2.88
N MET A 228 6.09 0.27 -3.92
CA MET A 228 5.59 0.08 -5.27
C MET A 228 6.05 -1.27 -5.80
N ASP A 229 5.11 -2.14 -6.16
CA ASP A 229 5.35 -3.37 -6.92
C ASP A 229 4.68 -3.28 -8.30
N PRO A 230 5.19 -2.40 -9.19
CA PRO A 230 4.55 -2.17 -10.48
C PRO A 230 4.62 -3.40 -11.40
N PRO A 231 3.82 -3.45 -12.48
CA PRO A 231 4.17 -4.25 -13.67
C PRO A 231 5.67 -4.14 -14.01
N TYR A 232 6.36 -5.25 -14.29
CA TYR A 232 7.80 -5.21 -14.59
C TYR A 232 8.14 -4.73 -16.02
N GLY A 233 7.16 -4.31 -16.83
CA GLY A 233 7.37 -3.81 -18.19
C GLY A 233 7.87 -4.87 -19.19
N VAL A 234 7.46 -6.13 -19.02
CA VAL A 234 7.85 -7.30 -19.83
C VAL A 234 6.66 -7.83 -20.63
N LYS A 235 6.86 -8.37 -21.84
CA LYS A 235 5.79 -8.93 -22.71
C LYS A 235 4.88 -9.91 -21.96
N PHE A 236 3.67 -9.46 -21.62
CA PHE A 236 2.71 -10.15 -20.78
C PHE A 236 2.03 -11.29 -21.53
N GLY A 237 2.14 -12.48 -20.93
CA GLY A 237 1.35 -13.66 -21.32
C GLY A 237 1.45 -14.75 -20.26
N SER A 238 0.90 -14.55 -19.05
CA SER A 238 0.53 -15.66 -18.10
C SER A 238 0.12 -15.32 -16.66
N ASN A 239 0.47 -14.17 -16.08
CA ASN A 239 0.48 -14.05 -14.61
C ASN A 239 -0.81 -13.49 -13.98
N PHE A 240 -1.97 -13.64 -14.62
CA PHE A 240 -3.21 -13.03 -14.16
C PHE A 240 -4.11 -13.98 -13.37
N GLN A 241 -4.81 -13.48 -12.33
CA GLN A 241 -5.84 -14.24 -11.61
C GLN A 241 -7.26 -13.73 -11.95
N PRO A 242 -7.97 -14.36 -12.90
CA PRO A 242 -9.31 -13.93 -13.34
C PRO A 242 -10.42 -14.11 -12.32
N PHE A 243 -10.20 -14.96 -11.32
CA PHE A 243 -11.22 -15.26 -10.34
C PHE A 243 -10.65 -15.32 -8.93
N VAL A 244 -11.40 -14.82 -7.95
CA VAL A 244 -11.05 -14.80 -6.53
C VAL A 244 -10.63 -16.19 -6.03
N ARG A 245 -11.27 -17.25 -6.54
CA ARG A 245 -11.02 -18.65 -6.12
C ARG A 245 -10.11 -19.48 -7.04
N LYS A 246 -9.74 -18.98 -8.23
CA LYS A 246 -8.94 -19.73 -9.21
C LYS A 246 -7.55 -19.10 -9.34
N ARG A 247 -6.59 -19.64 -8.58
CA ARG A 247 -5.19 -19.18 -8.59
C ARG A 247 -4.33 -19.83 -9.67
N ASP A 248 -4.60 -21.08 -10.05
CA ASP A 248 -3.73 -21.78 -11.00
C ASP A 248 -4.13 -21.42 -12.44
N VAL A 249 -3.36 -20.55 -13.08
CA VAL A 249 -3.55 -20.09 -14.46
C VAL A 249 -2.46 -20.70 -15.34
N LYS A 250 -2.86 -21.38 -16.43
CA LYS A 250 -1.92 -22.02 -17.37
C LYS A 250 -1.73 -21.12 -18.59
N HIS A 251 -0.54 -21.14 -19.18
CA HIS A 251 -0.25 -20.40 -20.41
C HIS A 251 -1.21 -20.81 -21.55
N ASN A 252 -1.70 -19.82 -22.30
CA ASN A 252 -2.39 -19.93 -23.60
C ASN A 252 -3.83 -20.46 -23.65
N ASP A 253 -4.60 -20.47 -22.56
CA ASP A 253 -6.06 -20.59 -22.69
C ASP A 253 -6.70 -19.21 -22.80
N ASP A 254 -7.31 -18.92 -23.96
CA ASP A 254 -8.11 -17.71 -24.25
C ASP A 254 -9.20 -17.44 -23.19
N GLU A 255 -9.59 -18.48 -22.44
CA GLU A 255 -10.57 -18.44 -21.36
C GLU A 255 -10.06 -17.75 -20.08
N ASP A 256 -8.74 -17.75 -19.85
CA ASP A 256 -8.06 -17.25 -18.64
C ASP A 256 -7.54 -15.79 -18.77
N PHE A 257 -7.81 -15.12 -19.90
CA PHE A 257 -7.41 -13.72 -20.10
C PHE A 257 -8.22 -12.76 -19.22
N THR A 258 -7.54 -11.81 -18.59
CA THR A 258 -8.11 -10.70 -17.82
C THR A 258 -9.11 -9.90 -18.63
N ARG A 259 -10.31 -9.71 -18.08
CA ARG A 259 -11.43 -9.00 -18.72
C ARG A 259 -11.63 -7.58 -18.14
N GLU A 260 -10.65 -7.07 -17.39
CA GLU A 260 -10.60 -5.71 -16.81
C GLU A 260 -9.55 -4.84 -17.55
N PRO A 261 -9.97 -3.92 -18.43
CA PRO A 261 -9.22 -2.88 -19.16
C PRO A 261 -8.24 -2.03 -18.35
N GLU A 262 -8.54 -1.71 -17.08
CA GLU A 262 -7.64 -1.00 -16.17
C GLU A 262 -6.48 -1.89 -15.71
N MET A 263 -6.74 -3.17 -15.41
CA MET A 263 -5.67 -4.16 -15.20
C MET A 263 -4.87 -4.36 -16.47
N VAL A 264 -5.57 -4.35 -17.58
CA VAL A 264 -5.04 -4.36 -18.92
C VAL A 264 -4.33 -3.03 -19.20
N GLN A 265 -4.57 -1.88 -18.56
CA GLN A 265 -3.79 -0.64 -18.73
C GLN A 265 -2.59 -0.57 -17.77
N ALA A 266 -2.76 -1.10 -16.56
CA ALA A 266 -1.70 -1.30 -15.58
C ALA A 266 -0.73 -2.42 -16.02
N TYR A 267 -1.11 -3.32 -16.94
CA TYR A 267 -0.26 -4.45 -17.35
C TYR A 267 -0.26 -4.75 -18.88
N ARG A 268 -0.90 -3.97 -19.78
CA ARG A 268 -0.80 -4.19 -21.25
C ARG A 268 0.55 -3.74 -21.77
N ASP A 269 1.24 -4.72 -22.34
CA ASP A 269 2.09 -4.60 -23.53
C ASP A 269 1.31 -4.23 -24.80
N THR A 270 0.50 -3.19 -24.74
CA THR A 270 0.01 -2.44 -25.89
C THR A 270 0.09 -0.95 -25.58
N TRP A 271 1.10 -0.57 -24.81
CA TRP A 271 1.78 0.70 -25.00
C TRP A 271 2.08 0.84 -26.50
N GLU A 272 1.50 1.81 -27.20
CA GLU A 272 1.82 2.08 -28.61
C GLU A 272 3.34 2.19 -28.82
N LEU A 273 4.08 2.57 -27.78
CA LEU A 273 5.53 2.77 -27.76
C LEU A 273 6.30 1.79 -26.84
N GLY A 274 5.70 0.68 -26.39
CA GLY A 274 6.37 -0.31 -25.54
C GLY A 274 6.91 0.26 -24.21
N LEU A 275 8.18 -0.02 -23.90
CA LEU A 275 8.87 0.43 -22.68
C LEU A 275 8.69 1.93 -22.37
N HIS A 276 8.64 2.79 -23.40
CA HIS A 276 8.51 4.24 -23.21
C HIS A 276 7.25 4.66 -22.47
N SER A 277 6.16 3.93 -22.69
CA SER A 277 4.91 4.27 -22.04
C SER A 277 4.84 3.69 -20.62
N TYR A 278 5.49 2.54 -20.36
CA TYR A 278 5.73 2.05 -19.00
C TYR A 278 6.54 3.06 -18.17
N LEU A 279 7.63 3.62 -18.72
CA LEU A 279 8.42 4.65 -18.04
C LEU A 279 7.59 5.91 -17.77
N THR A 280 6.74 6.31 -18.71
CA THR A 280 5.81 7.43 -18.55
C THR A 280 4.83 7.18 -17.39
N TYR A 281 4.23 5.99 -17.36
CA TYR A 281 3.32 5.56 -16.29
C TYR A 281 3.97 5.61 -14.89
N LEU A 282 5.19 5.11 -14.78
CA LEU A 282 5.91 5.06 -13.51
C LEU A 282 6.38 6.46 -13.10
N ARG A 283 6.83 7.29 -14.04
CA ARG A 283 7.26 8.67 -13.81
C ARG A 283 6.18 9.49 -13.14
N ASP A 284 4.99 9.49 -13.73
CA ASP A 284 3.88 10.35 -13.30
C ASP A 284 3.48 10.00 -11.85
N ARG A 285 3.54 8.72 -11.49
CA ARG A 285 3.34 8.24 -10.11
C ARG A 285 4.48 8.62 -9.19
N LEU A 286 5.73 8.41 -9.60
CA LEU A 286 6.89 8.75 -8.78
C LEU A 286 6.95 10.25 -8.43
N LEU A 287 6.49 11.13 -9.34
CA LEU A 287 6.36 12.57 -9.08
C LEU A 287 5.42 12.85 -7.91
N LEU A 288 4.19 12.31 -7.96
CA LEU A 288 3.22 12.49 -6.87
C LEU A 288 3.65 11.76 -5.58
N ALA A 289 4.35 10.63 -5.70
CA ALA A 289 4.90 9.91 -4.56
C ALA A 289 5.94 10.76 -3.79
N ARG A 290 6.80 11.49 -4.50
CA ARG A 290 7.76 12.43 -3.88
C ARG A 290 7.05 13.53 -3.08
N GLU A 291 5.94 14.05 -3.61
CA GLU A 291 5.13 15.08 -2.93
C GLU A 291 4.43 14.55 -1.67
N LEU A 292 3.96 13.30 -1.71
CA LEU A 292 3.31 12.64 -0.56
C LEU A 292 4.28 12.32 0.58
N LEU A 293 5.55 12.05 0.28
CA LEU A 293 6.55 11.67 1.27
C LEU A 293 6.89 12.80 2.24
N THR A 294 7.06 12.47 3.52
CA THR A 294 7.77 13.31 4.50
C THR A 294 9.21 13.55 4.06
N ASP A 295 9.87 14.60 4.55
CA ASP A 295 11.31 14.83 4.32
C ASP A 295 12.17 13.62 4.71
N SER A 296 11.85 12.96 5.82
CA SER A 296 12.53 11.73 6.27
C SER A 296 12.06 10.45 5.56
N GLY A 297 11.19 10.58 4.57
CA GLY A 297 10.44 9.49 3.95
C GLY A 297 11.26 8.67 2.95
N SER A 298 10.84 7.44 2.71
CA SER A 298 11.49 6.52 1.77
C SER A 298 10.50 5.93 0.75
N VAL A 299 10.95 5.76 -0.48
CA VAL A 299 10.25 5.01 -1.52
C VAL A 299 11.04 3.75 -1.87
N PHE A 300 10.31 2.64 -2.02
CA PHE A 300 10.83 1.37 -2.48
C PHE A 300 10.09 0.95 -3.75
N VAL A 301 10.85 0.65 -4.80
CA VAL A 301 10.31 0.15 -6.08
C VAL A 301 10.88 -1.23 -6.35
N GLN A 302 10.01 -2.24 -6.41
CA GLN A 302 10.37 -3.62 -6.75
C GLN A 302 10.37 -3.81 -8.27
N ILE A 303 11.38 -4.51 -8.81
CA ILE A 303 11.53 -4.74 -10.25
C ILE A 303 12.43 -5.96 -10.53
N SER A 304 12.24 -6.63 -11.67
CA SER A 304 13.16 -7.66 -12.16
C SER A 304 14.46 -7.08 -12.74
N ASP A 305 15.37 -7.95 -13.18
CA ASP A 305 16.62 -7.57 -13.84
C ASP A 305 16.45 -6.88 -15.19
N GLU A 306 15.32 -7.07 -15.87
CA GLU A 306 15.09 -6.60 -17.24
C GLU A 306 15.11 -5.06 -17.35
N ASN A 307 14.35 -4.37 -16.50
CA ASN A 307 14.17 -2.90 -16.59
C ASN A 307 14.73 -2.13 -15.38
N VAL A 308 15.47 -2.78 -14.48
CA VAL A 308 15.99 -2.17 -13.24
C VAL A 308 16.81 -0.90 -13.48
N HIS A 309 17.59 -0.86 -14.56
CA HIS A 309 18.47 0.26 -14.89
C HIS A 309 17.66 1.48 -15.36
N HIS A 310 16.67 1.28 -16.23
CA HIS A 310 15.78 2.35 -16.67
C HIS A 310 14.89 2.90 -15.56
N VAL A 311 14.36 2.01 -14.70
CA VAL A 311 13.57 2.43 -13.54
C VAL A 311 14.44 3.22 -12.56
N ARG A 312 15.69 2.81 -12.35
CA ARG A 312 16.63 3.54 -11.48
C ARG A 312 16.90 4.93 -12.02
N GLU A 313 17.26 5.07 -13.30
CA GLU A 313 17.50 6.38 -13.94
C GLU A 313 16.28 7.31 -13.79
N LEU A 314 15.08 6.76 -13.95
CA LEU A 314 13.85 7.51 -13.80
C LEU A 314 13.62 8.03 -12.36
N ILE A 315 13.91 7.21 -11.36
CA ILE A 315 13.79 7.61 -9.96
C ILE A 315 14.88 8.64 -9.62
N GLU A 316 16.11 8.49 -10.12
CA GLU A 316 17.20 9.46 -9.95
C GLU A 316 16.81 10.84 -10.50
N GLU A 317 16.12 10.90 -11.64
CA GLU A 317 15.62 12.16 -12.20
C GLU A 317 14.61 12.86 -11.27
N ILE A 318 13.71 12.10 -10.64
CA ILE A 318 12.62 12.66 -9.82
C ILE A 318 13.08 13.00 -8.42
N PHE A 319 13.88 12.12 -7.81
CA PHE A 319 14.30 12.21 -6.40
C PHE A 319 15.68 12.84 -6.23
N GLY A 320 16.48 12.96 -7.29
CA GLY A 320 17.88 13.36 -7.22
C GLY A 320 18.80 12.15 -6.99
N GLN A 321 19.92 12.10 -7.71
CA GLN A 321 20.90 11.02 -7.62
C GLN A 321 21.51 10.91 -6.20
N GLU A 322 21.71 12.03 -5.53
CA GLU A 322 22.24 12.12 -4.18
C GLU A 322 21.35 11.40 -3.17
N ASN A 323 20.05 11.30 -3.44
CA ASN A 323 19.06 10.68 -2.58
C ASN A 323 18.93 9.16 -2.78
N PHE A 324 19.74 8.58 -3.69
CA PHE A 324 19.88 7.13 -3.80
C PHE A 324 20.52 6.53 -2.55
N ILE A 325 19.90 5.47 -2.03
CA ILE A 325 20.39 4.76 -0.84
C ILE A 325 20.97 3.39 -1.21
N SER A 326 20.19 2.53 -1.85
CA SER A 326 20.65 1.19 -2.20
C SER A 326 19.81 0.52 -3.28
N GLN A 327 20.44 -0.38 -4.03
CA GLN A 327 19.78 -1.37 -4.85
C GLN A 327 19.96 -2.73 -4.16
N ILE A 328 18.85 -3.36 -3.83
CA ILE A 328 18.78 -4.50 -2.92
C ILE A 328 18.35 -5.74 -3.72
N PRO A 329 19.28 -6.63 -4.10
CA PRO A 329 18.91 -7.94 -4.63
C PRO A 329 18.31 -8.82 -3.53
N PHE A 330 17.15 -9.41 -3.81
CA PHE A 330 16.49 -10.35 -2.90
C PHE A 330 16.09 -11.63 -3.61
N VAL A 331 16.32 -12.78 -2.97
CA VAL A 331 16.09 -14.09 -3.58
C VAL A 331 14.60 -14.39 -3.63
N THR A 332 14.10 -14.72 -4.83
CA THR A 332 12.69 -15.03 -5.11
C THR A 332 12.46 -16.51 -5.39
N SER A 333 13.43 -17.20 -6.01
CA SER A 333 13.33 -18.61 -6.37
C SER A 333 14.68 -19.33 -6.31
N SER A 334 14.66 -20.67 -6.40
CA SER A 334 15.87 -21.49 -6.52
C SER A 334 16.39 -21.62 -7.96
N GLY A 335 15.77 -20.94 -8.93
CA GLY A 335 16.11 -20.98 -10.36
C GLY A 335 15.64 -22.26 -11.08
N LEU A 336 14.70 -22.11 -12.02
CA LEU A 336 14.24 -23.19 -12.91
C LEU A 336 14.96 -23.13 -14.27
N GLY A 337 14.86 -24.19 -15.07
CA GLY A 337 15.64 -24.45 -16.28
C GLY A 337 16.01 -23.20 -17.12
N SER A 338 17.32 -23.00 -17.31
CA SER A 338 17.92 -22.02 -18.21
C SER A 338 19.02 -22.74 -18.99
N ASN A 339 19.21 -22.35 -20.25
CA ASN A 339 20.34 -22.82 -21.06
C ASN A 339 21.67 -22.17 -20.61
N LEU A 340 21.61 -21.06 -19.87
CA LEU A 340 22.76 -20.27 -19.41
C LEU A 340 22.66 -20.06 -17.87
N LEU A 341 23.17 -18.94 -17.37
CA LEU A 341 23.08 -18.59 -15.95
C LEU A 341 21.62 -18.37 -15.55
N LYS A 342 21.23 -18.91 -14.40
CA LYS A 342 19.87 -18.80 -13.86
C LYS A 342 19.74 -17.53 -13.04
N SER A 343 18.72 -16.72 -13.32
CA SER A 343 18.29 -15.65 -12.42
C SER A 343 17.51 -16.24 -11.25
N VAL A 344 17.80 -15.77 -10.04
CA VAL A 344 17.22 -16.27 -8.77
C VAL A 344 16.73 -15.13 -7.87
N HIS A 345 16.90 -13.88 -8.31
CA HIS A 345 16.62 -12.70 -7.52
C HIS A 345 15.97 -11.62 -8.36
N ASP A 346 15.11 -10.86 -7.70
CA ASP A 346 14.62 -9.56 -8.17
C ASP A 346 15.33 -8.45 -7.37
N TYR A 347 15.02 -7.19 -7.68
CA TYR A 347 15.62 -6.03 -7.04
C TYR A 347 14.58 -5.14 -6.39
N ILE A 348 15.01 -4.46 -5.33
CA ILE A 348 14.32 -3.31 -4.75
C ILE A 348 15.24 -2.10 -4.87
N ILE A 349 14.73 -1.04 -5.47
CA ILE A 349 15.42 0.24 -5.57
C ILE A 349 14.91 1.13 -4.43
N TRP A 350 15.84 1.59 -3.57
CA TRP A 350 15.52 2.42 -2.40
C TRP A 350 16.07 3.83 -2.56
N PHE A 351 15.15 4.81 -2.51
CA PHE A 351 15.44 6.23 -2.45
C PHE A 351 14.84 6.87 -1.19
N ALA A 352 15.50 7.90 -0.69
CA ALA A 352 14.94 8.83 0.29
C ALA A 352 14.34 10.04 -0.41
N LYS A 353 13.45 10.77 0.26
CA LYS A 353 13.08 12.13 -0.19
C LYS A 353 14.23 13.11 0.03
N ASP A 354 14.85 13.05 1.20
CA ASP A 354 16.04 13.80 1.59
C ASP A 354 16.95 12.86 2.40
N LYS A 355 18.10 12.49 1.83
CA LYS A 355 19.03 11.53 2.42
C LYS A 355 19.63 11.99 3.74
N GLU A 356 19.81 13.30 3.92
CA GLU A 356 20.39 13.86 5.16
C GLU A 356 19.41 13.78 6.34
N LYS A 357 18.10 13.69 6.06
CA LYS A 357 17.04 13.60 7.07
C LYS A 357 16.39 12.22 7.16
N ILE A 358 16.92 11.24 6.42
CA ILE A 358 16.28 9.93 6.27
C ILE A 358 16.06 9.24 7.63
N LYS A 359 14.87 8.64 7.81
CA LYS A 359 14.65 7.70 8.90
C LYS A 359 15.25 6.35 8.55
N TYR A 360 16.22 5.89 9.34
CA TYR A 360 16.83 4.57 9.17
C TYR A 360 17.01 3.84 10.50
N ASN A 361 16.53 2.59 10.55
CA ASN A 361 16.82 1.62 11.59
C ASN A 361 17.65 0.49 11.00
N GLN A 362 18.84 0.27 11.56
CA GLN A 362 19.63 -0.90 11.21
C GLN A 362 18.90 -2.17 11.68
N VAL A 363 18.60 -3.06 10.75
CA VAL A 363 18.00 -4.36 11.07
C VAL A 363 19.12 -5.39 11.23
N TYR A 364 18.95 -6.28 12.19
CA TYR A 364 19.92 -7.31 12.53
C TYR A 364 19.30 -8.70 12.38
N GLU A 365 20.15 -9.70 12.16
CA GLU A 365 19.77 -11.11 12.26
C GLU A 365 20.67 -11.84 13.26
N LEU A 366 20.21 -12.98 13.78
CA LEU A 366 21.04 -13.81 14.65
C LEU A 366 22.24 -14.34 13.87
N ASN A 367 23.42 -14.21 14.47
CA ASN A 367 24.62 -14.78 13.90
C ASN A 367 24.69 -16.28 14.25
N GLN A 368 24.13 -17.14 13.39
CA GLN A 368 23.99 -18.58 13.65
C GLN A 368 25.22 -19.41 13.30
N ASP A 369 26.18 -18.84 12.58
CA ASP A 369 27.42 -19.52 12.22
C ASP A 369 28.63 -18.95 12.97
N LEU A 370 29.62 -19.81 13.17
CA LEU A 370 30.87 -19.50 13.86
C LEU A 370 32.05 -19.52 12.87
N LEU A 371 31.80 -19.27 11.58
CA LEU A 371 32.84 -19.38 10.53
C LEU A 371 34.04 -18.48 10.78
N ASN A 372 33.80 -17.33 11.41
CA ASN A 372 34.84 -16.37 11.77
C ASN A 372 35.51 -16.66 13.13
N TYR A 373 35.12 -17.72 13.81
CA TYR A 373 35.61 -18.12 15.13
C TYR A 373 36.44 -19.38 15.02
N SER A 374 37.52 -19.45 15.81
CA SER A 374 38.51 -20.53 15.71
C SER A 374 38.63 -21.35 16.98
N GLN A 375 38.28 -20.78 18.12
CA GLN A 375 38.45 -21.38 19.44
C GLN A 375 37.15 -21.30 20.24
N VAL A 376 37.05 -22.14 21.26
CA VAL A 376 35.94 -22.15 22.22
C VAL A 376 36.52 -22.30 23.63
N ASP A 377 36.07 -21.43 24.54
CA ASP A 377 36.30 -21.58 25.98
C ASP A 377 35.17 -22.43 26.57
N ILE A 378 35.52 -23.47 27.33
CA ILE A 378 34.60 -24.37 28.01
C ILE A 378 34.65 -24.09 29.53
N GLU A 379 33.66 -24.56 30.28
CA GLU A 379 33.76 -24.65 31.75
C GLU A 379 35.10 -25.32 32.17
N ASP A 380 35.64 -24.89 33.31
CA ASP A 380 36.98 -25.25 33.85
C ASP A 380 38.20 -24.53 33.24
N GLY A 381 37.99 -23.52 32.40
CA GLY A 381 39.09 -22.72 31.84
C GLY A 381 39.87 -23.42 30.72
N VAL A 382 39.32 -24.50 30.18
CA VAL A 382 39.88 -25.24 29.05
C VAL A 382 39.48 -24.54 27.75
N THR A 383 40.47 -24.20 26.94
CA THR A 383 40.29 -23.69 25.58
C THR A 383 40.61 -24.79 24.57
N ARG A 384 39.76 -24.97 23.55
CA ARG A 384 40.05 -25.85 22.40
C ARG A 384 39.63 -25.23 21.08
N GLY A 385 40.09 -25.81 19.97
CA GLY A 385 39.61 -25.47 18.63
C GLY A 385 38.15 -25.89 18.42
N LEU A 386 37.43 -25.10 17.60
CA LEU A 386 36.10 -25.45 17.10
C LEU A 386 36.19 -26.55 16.04
N SER A 387 35.32 -27.57 16.12
CA SER A 387 35.15 -28.57 15.06
C SER A 387 34.53 -27.93 13.81
N ASN A 388 34.60 -28.62 12.66
CA ASN A 388 33.97 -28.11 11.44
C ASN A 388 32.45 -28.05 11.60
N GLU A 389 31.83 -29.03 12.24
CA GLU A 389 30.39 -29.08 12.48
C GLU A 389 29.94 -27.95 13.42
N GLU A 390 30.70 -27.69 14.49
CA GLU A 390 30.44 -26.58 15.43
C GLU A 390 30.51 -25.21 14.74
N LYS A 391 31.36 -25.07 13.71
CA LYS A 391 31.45 -23.81 12.94
C LYS A 391 30.18 -23.49 12.15
N PHE A 392 29.42 -24.50 11.72
CA PHE A 392 28.19 -24.31 10.98
C PHE A 392 26.93 -24.36 11.86
N ASN A 393 27.06 -24.78 13.12
CA ASN A 393 25.93 -24.89 14.02
C ASN A 393 26.32 -24.59 15.47
N VAL A 394 26.02 -23.35 15.92
CA VAL A 394 26.23 -22.88 17.29
C VAL A 394 25.54 -23.79 18.33
N SER A 395 24.42 -24.44 17.96
CA SER A 395 23.66 -25.28 18.89
C SER A 395 24.38 -26.56 19.32
N LEU A 396 25.47 -26.93 18.63
CA LEU A 396 26.32 -28.07 18.98
C LEU A 396 27.31 -27.75 20.10
N LEU A 397 27.47 -26.46 20.45
CA LEU A 397 28.33 -26.08 21.56
C LEU A 397 27.80 -26.63 22.89
N PRO A 398 28.69 -27.10 23.79
CA PRO A 398 28.31 -27.45 25.15
C PRO A 398 27.64 -26.26 25.87
N ASN A 399 26.82 -26.55 26.87
CA ASN A 399 26.24 -25.51 27.72
C ASN A 399 27.36 -24.62 28.31
N ASN A 400 27.14 -23.31 28.33
CA ASN A 400 28.08 -22.29 28.82
C ASN A 400 29.40 -22.16 28.04
N ALA A 401 29.60 -22.90 26.95
CA ALA A 401 30.76 -22.75 26.09
C ALA A 401 30.68 -21.44 25.27
N LYS A 402 31.81 -20.73 25.13
CA LYS A 402 31.87 -19.45 24.41
C LYS A 402 32.89 -19.51 23.28
N ALA A 403 32.39 -19.51 22.05
CA ALA A 403 33.23 -19.39 20.87
C ALA A 403 33.88 -18.01 20.81
N PHE A 404 35.18 -17.95 20.50
CA PHE A 404 35.92 -16.71 20.32
C PHE A 404 36.88 -16.76 19.13
N ARG A 405 37.21 -15.56 18.66
CA ARG A 405 38.32 -15.32 17.74
C ARG A 405 39.29 -14.36 18.38
N THR A 406 40.54 -14.42 17.94
CA THR A 406 41.55 -13.45 18.34
C THR A 406 41.41 -12.17 17.52
N ALA A 407 41.55 -11.02 18.19
CA ALA A 407 41.61 -9.71 17.56
C ALA A 407 42.89 -8.98 17.94
N ASP A 408 43.35 -8.09 17.07
CA ASP A 408 44.57 -7.32 17.31
C ASP A 408 44.36 -6.35 18.49
N LEU A 409 45.33 -6.34 19.41
CA LEU A 409 45.43 -5.41 20.53
C LEU A 409 46.24 -4.16 20.21
N ASN A 410 46.88 -4.09 19.03
CA ASN A 410 47.59 -2.92 18.56
C ASN A 410 46.64 -1.96 17.85
N SER A 411 46.76 -0.67 18.13
CA SER A 411 46.12 0.41 17.38
C SER A 411 46.84 0.61 16.03
N SER A 412 46.16 1.22 15.06
CA SER A 412 46.76 1.62 13.79
C SER A 412 47.77 2.77 13.95
N GLY A 413 47.62 3.59 15.00
CA GLY A 413 48.53 4.69 15.34
C GLY A 413 49.23 4.49 16.70
N ALA A 414 50.22 5.34 16.97
CA ALA A 414 50.96 5.33 18.23
C ALA A 414 50.43 6.42 19.17
N THR A 415 49.89 6.01 20.33
CA THR A 415 49.54 6.91 21.43
C THR A 415 50.53 6.71 22.57
N GLN A 416 51.24 7.76 22.99
CA GLN A 416 52.37 7.65 23.93
C GLN A 416 51.98 6.99 25.27
N THR A 417 50.79 7.27 25.78
CA THR A 417 50.25 6.70 27.03
C THR A 417 49.90 5.21 26.93
N CYS A 418 49.81 4.67 25.70
CA CYS A 418 49.49 3.27 25.41
C CYS A 418 50.72 2.47 24.93
N ILE A 419 51.93 3.02 25.07
CA ILE A 419 53.19 2.33 24.76
C ILE A 419 53.84 1.93 26.07
N PHE A 420 53.68 0.67 26.44
CA PHE A 420 54.29 0.09 27.64
C PHE A 420 54.46 -1.43 27.47
N THR A 421 55.41 -2.00 28.21
CA THR A 421 55.56 -3.45 28.31
C THR A 421 54.51 -4.01 29.27
N TYR A 422 53.74 -5.00 28.82
CA TYR A 422 52.75 -5.70 29.66
C TYR A 422 53.24 -7.11 29.98
N GLU A 423 53.16 -7.52 31.25
CA GLU A 423 53.48 -8.88 31.67
C GLU A 423 52.20 -9.69 31.82
N PHE A 424 52.08 -10.79 31.08
CA PHE A 424 50.92 -11.68 31.08
C PHE A 424 51.41 -13.13 31.19
N ASN A 425 50.90 -13.88 32.18
CA ASN A 425 51.33 -15.25 32.49
C ASN A 425 52.87 -15.43 32.58
N GLY A 426 53.58 -14.46 33.18
CA GLY A 426 55.04 -14.49 33.36
C GLY A 426 55.87 -14.19 32.11
N LYS A 427 55.24 -13.83 30.99
CA LYS A 427 55.91 -13.40 29.75
C LYS A 427 55.62 -11.93 29.45
N LYS A 428 56.64 -11.20 28.99
CA LYS A 428 56.54 -9.78 28.64
C LYS A 428 56.18 -9.59 27.18
N TYR A 429 55.22 -8.71 26.92
CA TYR A 429 54.73 -8.36 25.60
C TYR A 429 54.86 -6.85 25.37
N ASN A 430 55.21 -6.48 24.14
CA ASN A 430 55.28 -5.10 23.69
C ASN A 430 54.33 -4.91 22.50
N PRO A 431 53.78 -3.70 22.30
CA PRO A 431 53.06 -3.40 21.07
C PRO A 431 54.03 -3.46 19.88
N ALA A 432 53.49 -3.65 18.69
CA ALA A 432 54.26 -3.69 17.46
C ALA A 432 54.97 -2.35 17.20
N SER A 433 56.09 -2.38 16.47
CA SER A 433 56.86 -1.17 16.14
C SER A 433 55.97 -0.11 15.48
N ASN A 434 56.10 1.15 15.89
CA ASN A 434 55.29 2.30 15.48
C ASN A 434 53.78 2.17 15.77
N ARG A 435 53.37 1.29 16.67
CA ARG A 435 52.00 1.15 17.15
C ARG A 435 51.96 1.24 18.67
N SER A 436 50.79 1.52 19.22
CA SER A 436 50.52 1.40 20.66
C SER A 436 49.49 0.32 20.92
N TRP A 437 49.33 -0.09 22.18
CA TRP A 437 48.14 -0.85 22.58
C TRP A 437 46.87 -0.05 22.29
N LYS A 438 45.74 -0.73 22.10
CA LYS A 438 44.42 -0.12 21.94
C LYS A 438 43.89 0.50 23.24
N THR A 439 44.50 0.20 24.37
CA THR A 439 44.11 0.73 25.69
C THR A 439 45.33 0.98 26.57
N ASN A 440 45.13 1.70 27.67
CA ASN A 440 46.17 2.03 28.65
C ASN A 440 46.47 0.84 29.58
N LEU A 441 47.40 1.03 30.52
CA LEU A 441 47.80 -0.03 31.46
C LEU A 441 46.65 -0.54 32.34
N GLU A 442 45.76 0.36 32.76
CA GLU A 442 44.59 0.01 33.56
C GLU A 442 43.59 -0.82 32.76
N GLY A 443 43.33 -0.43 31.52
CA GLY A 443 42.49 -1.17 30.59
C GLY A 443 43.04 -2.55 30.29
N MET A 444 44.36 -2.70 30.15
CA MET A 444 44.98 -4.03 30.02
C MET A 444 44.73 -4.91 31.25
N LYS A 445 44.81 -4.35 32.47
CA LYS A 445 44.46 -5.07 33.71
C LYS A 445 42.98 -5.46 33.76
N ASN A 446 42.08 -4.59 33.30
CA ASN A 446 40.65 -4.88 33.24
C ASN A 446 40.35 -6.01 32.23
N LEU A 447 41.02 -5.99 31.07
CA LEU A 447 40.93 -7.06 30.08
C LEU A 447 41.47 -8.39 30.63
N GLU A 448 42.57 -8.38 31.37
CA GLU A 448 43.11 -9.58 32.03
C GLU A 448 42.12 -10.15 33.05
N LYS A 449 41.57 -9.30 33.95
CA LYS A 449 40.56 -9.70 34.94
C LYS A 449 39.31 -10.29 34.28
N ALA A 450 38.90 -9.76 33.13
CA ALA A 450 37.76 -10.24 32.37
C ALA A 450 38.06 -11.46 31.48
N ASN A 451 39.26 -12.08 31.61
CA ASN A 451 39.74 -13.20 30.80
C ASN A 451 39.67 -12.91 29.29
N ARG A 452 39.98 -11.68 28.88
CA ARG A 452 39.93 -11.21 27.49
C ARG A 452 41.27 -11.20 26.79
N LEU A 453 42.34 -11.62 27.44
CA LEU A 453 43.69 -11.67 26.87
C LEU A 453 44.08 -13.11 26.56
N VAL A 454 44.70 -13.33 25.41
CA VAL A 454 45.28 -14.63 25.04
C VAL A 454 46.58 -14.43 24.26
N ALA A 455 47.59 -15.21 24.65
CA ALA A 455 48.87 -15.23 23.98
C ALA A 455 48.83 -16.15 22.74
N VAL A 456 49.21 -15.61 21.59
CA VAL A 456 49.40 -16.37 20.35
C VAL A 456 50.86 -16.24 19.92
N GLY A 457 51.66 -17.26 20.22
CA GLY A 457 53.11 -17.24 20.00
C GLY A 457 53.81 -16.14 20.82
N ASN A 458 54.27 -15.11 20.13
CA ASN A 458 54.94 -13.94 20.73
C ASN A 458 54.05 -12.69 20.80
N THR A 459 52.79 -12.79 20.40
CA THR A 459 51.86 -11.66 20.37
C THR A 459 50.77 -11.84 21.41
N LEU A 460 50.44 -10.78 22.14
CA LEU A 460 49.28 -10.73 23.01
C LEU A 460 48.08 -10.24 22.20
N THR A 461 46.96 -10.95 22.29
CA THR A 461 45.74 -10.69 21.50
C THR A 461 44.50 -10.65 22.36
N TYR A 462 43.43 -10.05 21.83
CA TYR A 462 42.13 -9.94 22.50
C TYR A 462 41.22 -11.12 22.14
N LYS A 463 40.57 -11.73 23.13
CA LYS A 463 39.48 -12.70 22.92
C LYS A 463 38.17 -11.95 22.65
N ARG A 464 37.72 -12.00 21.41
CA ARG A 464 36.39 -11.50 21.00
C ARG A 464 35.42 -12.68 20.95
N TYR A 465 34.49 -12.74 21.90
CA TYR A 465 33.48 -13.79 21.94
C TYR A 465 32.38 -13.54 20.92
N HIS A 466 31.76 -14.61 20.43
CA HIS A 466 30.55 -14.53 19.61
C HIS A 466 29.38 -13.91 20.38
N THR A 467 29.26 -14.22 21.66
CA THR A 467 28.22 -13.69 22.55
C THR A 467 28.42 -12.23 22.95
N ASP A 468 29.55 -11.60 22.61
CA ASP A 468 29.76 -10.16 22.80
C ASP A 468 28.84 -9.33 21.91
N PHE A 469 28.49 -9.86 20.74
CA PHE A 469 27.53 -9.29 19.81
C PHE A 469 26.92 -10.44 18.99
N PRO A 470 25.86 -11.09 19.51
CA PRO A 470 25.31 -12.33 18.95
C PRO A 470 24.47 -12.13 17.68
N VAL A 471 24.35 -10.88 17.23
CA VAL A 471 23.63 -10.50 16.02
C VAL A 471 24.60 -9.92 14.98
N ARG A 472 24.17 -9.88 13.73
CA ARG A 472 24.88 -9.21 12.64
C ARG A 472 23.94 -8.32 11.87
N GLU A 473 24.47 -7.22 11.36
CA GLU A 473 23.75 -6.29 10.50
C GLU A 473 23.31 -7.01 9.22
N ILE A 474 22.05 -6.82 8.84
CA ILE A 474 21.56 -7.27 7.54
C ILE A 474 22.05 -6.26 6.49
N SER A 475 22.78 -6.75 5.49
CA SER A 475 23.26 -5.93 4.37
C SER A 475 22.22 -5.80 3.26
N ASN A 476 22.61 -5.16 2.15
CA ASN A 476 21.75 -4.99 0.97
C ASN A 476 21.51 -6.29 0.17
N PHE A 477 22.09 -7.43 0.53
CA PHE A 477 21.86 -8.69 -0.17
C PHE A 477 21.01 -9.67 0.65
N TRP A 478 19.77 -9.87 0.22
CA TRP A 478 18.76 -10.60 0.98
C TRP A 478 18.59 -12.02 0.47
N LYS A 479 19.29 -12.97 1.11
CA LYS A 479 19.27 -14.39 0.73
C LYS A 479 18.11 -15.19 1.32
N ASP A 480 17.49 -14.65 2.36
CA ASP A 480 16.58 -15.35 3.27
C ASP A 480 15.11 -14.97 3.06
N THR A 481 14.82 -14.33 1.92
CA THR A 481 13.50 -13.84 1.51
C THR A 481 12.71 -14.86 0.70
N MET A 482 13.36 -15.90 0.19
CA MET A 482 12.69 -16.98 -0.54
C MET A 482 11.77 -17.75 0.40
N GLN A 483 10.47 -17.80 0.07
CA GLN A 483 9.49 -18.56 0.83
C GLN A 483 9.32 -19.96 0.21
N SER A 484 9.26 -20.99 1.05
CA SER A 484 8.93 -22.34 0.59
C SER A 484 7.44 -22.42 0.27
N THR A 485 7.12 -22.78 -0.98
CA THR A 485 5.74 -23.02 -1.45
C THR A 485 5.03 -24.16 -0.72
N PHE A 486 5.78 -25.04 -0.04
CA PHE A 486 5.23 -26.08 0.84
C PHE A 486 4.86 -25.56 2.23
N ALA A 487 5.57 -24.54 2.73
CA ALA A 487 5.40 -24.03 4.10
C ALA A 487 4.40 -22.86 4.17
N ALA A 488 4.24 -22.10 3.09
CA ALA A 488 3.25 -21.04 2.99
C ALA A 488 2.68 -21.00 1.57
N LYS A 489 1.36 -20.98 1.47
CA LYS A 489 0.64 -21.00 0.21
C LYS A 489 0.31 -19.55 -0.20
N ASN A 490 0.76 -19.13 -1.38
CA ASN A 490 0.39 -17.83 -1.95
C ASN A 490 -1.13 -17.73 -2.10
N ILE A 491 -1.69 -16.59 -1.71
CA ILE A 491 -3.14 -16.30 -1.77
C ILE A 491 -3.52 -15.69 -3.12
N TYR A 492 -2.55 -15.06 -3.79
CA TYR A 492 -2.68 -14.45 -5.11
C TYR A 492 -1.60 -14.99 -6.07
N VAL A 493 -1.81 -14.87 -7.39
CA VAL A 493 -0.89 -15.40 -8.42
C VAL A 493 0.50 -14.79 -8.32
N VAL A 494 0.58 -13.46 -8.20
CA VAL A 494 1.84 -12.71 -8.04
C VAL A 494 1.83 -12.04 -6.68
N GLN A 495 2.52 -12.62 -5.70
CA GLN A 495 2.51 -12.13 -4.34
C GLN A 495 3.93 -11.89 -3.83
N THR A 496 4.21 -10.65 -3.43
CA THR A 496 5.39 -10.32 -2.64
C THR A 496 5.33 -11.00 -1.28
N TYR A 497 6.45 -11.58 -0.84
CA TYR A 497 6.55 -12.22 0.46
C TYR A 497 6.64 -11.19 1.59
N THR A 498 6.00 -11.49 2.73
CA THR A 498 5.88 -10.54 3.85
C THR A 498 7.23 -10.07 4.38
N LYS A 499 8.23 -10.95 4.38
CA LYS A 499 9.58 -10.66 4.90
C LYS A 499 10.30 -9.55 4.15
N VAL A 500 10.04 -9.44 2.84
CA VAL A 500 10.60 -8.38 2.00
C VAL A 500 10.06 -7.02 2.45
N ILE A 501 8.73 -6.91 2.52
CA ILE A 501 8.05 -5.68 2.94
C ILE A 501 8.36 -5.34 4.41
N GLU A 502 8.39 -6.35 5.28
CA GLU A 502 8.72 -6.22 6.69
C GLU A 502 10.10 -5.57 6.87
N ARG A 503 11.10 -5.99 6.10
CA ARG A 503 12.44 -5.42 6.18
C ARG A 503 12.46 -3.96 5.70
N CYS A 504 11.82 -3.64 4.57
CA CYS A 504 11.66 -2.25 4.11
C CYS A 504 10.98 -1.37 5.16
N LEU A 505 9.89 -1.87 5.74
CA LEU A 505 9.08 -1.16 6.72
C LEU A 505 9.81 -0.94 8.04
N LEU A 506 10.47 -1.97 8.59
CA LEU A 506 11.22 -1.85 9.83
C LEU A 506 12.45 -0.93 9.68
N MET A 507 13.09 -0.94 8.51
CA MET A 507 14.21 -0.03 8.23
C MET A 507 13.80 1.43 8.18
N THR A 508 12.59 1.77 7.74
CA THR A 508 12.26 3.18 7.36
C THR A 508 11.07 3.78 8.08
N THR A 509 10.46 3.05 9.02
CA THR A 509 9.27 3.51 9.76
C THR A 509 9.38 3.22 11.26
N TYR A 510 8.73 4.05 12.06
CA TYR A 510 8.38 3.79 13.44
C TYR A 510 6.92 3.34 13.57
N PRO A 511 6.56 2.65 14.66
CA PRO A 511 5.16 2.38 14.99
C PRO A 511 4.30 3.67 14.90
N GLY A 512 3.11 3.58 14.31
CA GLY A 512 2.21 4.72 14.06
C GLY A 512 2.49 5.55 12.79
N ASP A 513 3.64 5.38 12.13
CA ASP A 513 3.90 6.04 10.84
C ASP A 513 2.93 5.58 9.75
N LEU A 514 2.74 6.42 8.73
CA LEU A 514 1.88 6.15 7.59
C LEU A 514 2.65 5.49 6.45
N VAL A 515 2.14 4.33 6.00
CA VAL A 515 2.64 3.57 4.85
C VAL A 515 1.61 3.64 3.71
N LEU A 516 2.07 3.85 2.49
CA LEU A 516 1.24 3.83 1.28
C LEU A 516 1.73 2.74 0.32
N ASP A 517 0.81 1.93 -0.16
CA ASP A 517 1.01 0.98 -1.25
C ASP A 517 0.10 1.33 -2.42
N ILE A 518 0.68 1.65 -3.57
CA ILE A 518 -0.07 2.12 -4.74
C ILE A 518 -0.45 1.01 -5.73
N THR A 519 -0.12 -0.23 -5.37
CA THR A 519 -0.27 -1.43 -6.21
C THR A 519 -1.03 -2.56 -5.53
N CYS A 520 -1.15 -2.54 -4.19
CA CYS A 520 -1.89 -3.48 -3.32
C CYS A 520 -1.62 -4.97 -3.55
N GLY A 521 -2.05 -5.52 -4.70
CA GLY A 521 -2.05 -6.94 -5.01
C GLY A 521 -2.77 -7.71 -3.91
N SER A 522 -2.10 -8.73 -3.35
CA SER A 522 -2.66 -9.53 -2.24
C SER A 522 -2.77 -8.81 -0.88
N GLY A 523 -2.51 -7.49 -0.82
CA GLY A 523 -2.53 -6.69 0.40
C GLY A 523 -1.36 -6.97 1.36
N THR A 524 -0.21 -7.41 0.85
CA THR A 524 0.95 -7.75 1.69
C THR A 524 1.44 -6.54 2.48
N THR A 525 1.52 -5.36 1.87
CA THR A 525 1.98 -4.14 2.57
C THR A 525 1.04 -3.72 3.68
N ALA A 526 -0.27 -3.67 3.41
CA ALA A 526 -1.28 -3.40 4.44
C ALA A 526 -1.22 -4.41 5.59
N TYR A 527 -1.08 -5.70 5.29
CA TYR A 527 -0.95 -6.77 6.30
C TYR A 527 0.30 -6.57 7.18
N VAL A 528 1.45 -6.26 6.58
CA VAL A 528 2.71 -6.07 7.31
C VAL A 528 2.68 -4.76 8.10
N ALA A 529 2.13 -3.68 7.54
CA ALA A 529 1.93 -2.43 8.26
C ALA A 529 1.04 -2.62 9.49
N GLU A 530 -0.09 -3.31 9.33
CA GLU A 530 -0.97 -3.68 10.44
C GLU A 530 -0.24 -4.55 11.48
N GLN A 531 0.51 -5.57 11.05
CA GLN A 531 1.30 -6.44 11.94
C GLN A 531 2.25 -5.64 12.82
N TRP A 532 2.86 -4.59 12.28
CA TRP A 532 3.82 -3.75 13.00
C TRP A 532 3.21 -2.47 13.57
N GLY A 533 1.88 -2.31 13.59
CA GLY A 533 1.20 -1.17 14.19
C GLY A 533 1.45 0.17 13.47
N ARG A 534 1.62 0.13 12.15
CA ARG A 534 1.67 1.30 11.27
C ARG A 534 0.28 1.56 10.70
N ARG A 535 0.00 2.82 10.39
CA ARG A 535 -1.17 3.20 9.60
C ARG A 535 -0.91 2.87 8.15
N TRP A 536 -1.95 2.50 7.41
CA TRP A 536 -1.79 2.13 6.00
C TRP A 536 -2.90 2.67 5.10
N ILE A 537 -2.49 3.02 3.89
CA ILE A 537 -3.35 3.22 2.72
C ILE A 537 -2.87 2.24 1.65
N THR A 538 -3.79 1.51 1.03
CA THR A 538 -3.50 0.66 -0.12
C THR A 538 -4.50 0.93 -1.23
N CYS A 539 -4.08 0.93 -2.49
CA CYS A 539 -4.99 1.06 -3.62
C CYS A 539 -4.69 0.07 -4.75
N ASP A 540 -5.74 -0.34 -5.44
CA ASP A 540 -5.66 -1.15 -6.66
C ASP A 540 -6.73 -0.70 -7.64
N VAL A 541 -6.48 -0.88 -8.93
CA VAL A 541 -7.48 -0.69 -9.97
C VAL A 541 -8.46 -1.86 -10.02
N SER A 542 -8.04 -3.05 -9.59
CA SER A 542 -8.81 -4.27 -9.70
C SER A 542 -9.55 -4.63 -8.43
N ARG A 543 -10.77 -5.14 -8.60
CA ARG A 543 -11.61 -5.55 -7.49
C ARG A 543 -11.19 -6.89 -6.90
N VAL A 544 -10.62 -7.78 -7.70
CA VAL A 544 -10.15 -9.12 -7.28
C VAL A 544 -9.06 -9.05 -6.20
N PRO A 545 -7.92 -8.35 -6.40
CA PRO A 545 -6.89 -8.20 -5.37
C PRO A 545 -7.43 -7.49 -4.11
N LEU A 546 -8.28 -6.47 -4.26
CA LEU A 546 -8.91 -5.81 -3.10
C LEU A 546 -9.84 -6.76 -2.32
N ALA A 547 -10.63 -7.59 -2.98
CA ALA A 547 -11.46 -8.60 -2.32
C ALA A 547 -10.61 -9.62 -1.54
N LEU A 548 -9.50 -10.09 -2.13
CA LEU A 548 -8.55 -10.99 -1.47
C LEU A 548 -7.84 -10.32 -0.28
N ALA A 549 -7.37 -9.08 -0.45
CA ALA A 549 -6.73 -8.29 0.59
C ALA A 549 -7.69 -8.01 1.76
N ARG A 550 -8.95 -7.69 1.45
CA ARG A 550 -10.03 -7.46 2.42
C ARG A 550 -10.29 -8.70 3.26
N GLN A 551 -10.49 -9.86 2.63
CA GLN A 551 -10.64 -11.13 3.33
C GLN A 551 -9.42 -11.43 4.21
N ARG A 552 -8.20 -11.28 3.65
CA ARG A 552 -6.94 -11.53 4.36
C ARG A 552 -6.81 -10.67 5.61
N LEU A 553 -7.10 -9.38 5.55
CA LEU A 553 -7.03 -8.47 6.70
C LEU A 553 -8.12 -8.75 7.73
N LEU A 554 -9.37 -8.92 7.29
CA LEU A 554 -10.51 -9.18 8.19
C LEU A 554 -10.33 -10.44 9.04
N THR A 555 -9.65 -11.44 8.49
CA THR A 555 -9.51 -12.77 9.10
C THR A 555 -8.14 -13.02 9.73
N ALA A 556 -7.27 -12.01 9.72
CA ALA A 556 -5.94 -12.10 10.30
C ALA A 556 -5.94 -11.92 11.83
N THR A 557 -4.92 -12.51 12.47
CA THR A 557 -4.56 -12.25 13.86
C THR A 557 -3.13 -11.78 13.93
N PHE A 558 -2.87 -10.83 14.81
CA PHE A 558 -1.56 -10.25 15.01
C PHE A 558 -1.11 -10.37 16.48
N PRO A 559 0.20 -10.36 16.75
CA PRO A 559 0.68 -10.19 18.12
C PRO A 559 0.29 -8.81 18.66
N TRP A 560 -0.07 -8.76 19.94
CA TRP A 560 -0.15 -7.51 20.68
C TRP A 560 1.24 -7.17 21.21
N TYR A 561 1.81 -6.07 20.71
CA TYR A 561 3.06 -5.54 21.22
C TYR A 561 2.79 -4.58 22.37
N GLU A 562 3.55 -4.70 23.46
CA GLU A 562 3.47 -3.78 24.58
C GLU A 562 3.81 -2.36 24.11
N LEU A 563 2.89 -1.43 24.34
CA LEU A 563 3.02 -0.03 23.95
C LEU A 563 3.71 0.76 25.07
N LYS A 564 4.54 1.74 24.72
CA LYS A 564 5.13 2.66 25.71
C LYS A 564 4.07 3.55 26.34
N ASP A 565 3.13 4.07 25.54
CA ASP A 565 2.14 5.06 25.96
C ASP A 565 0.72 4.71 25.49
N GLY A 566 -0.18 4.46 26.44
CA GLY A 566 -1.62 4.31 26.18
C GLY A 566 -1.97 3.17 25.21
N ASN A 567 -2.95 3.42 24.34
CA ASN A 567 -3.43 2.47 23.32
C ASN A 567 -2.91 2.79 21.90
N SER A 568 -1.95 3.72 21.76
CA SER A 568 -1.44 4.16 20.46
C SER A 568 -0.03 3.65 20.19
N PRO A 569 0.21 3.00 19.03
CA PRO A 569 1.55 2.61 18.61
C PRO A 569 2.50 3.80 18.42
N ALA A 570 2.00 5.02 18.20
CA ALA A 570 2.84 6.18 17.89
C ALA A 570 3.88 6.53 18.98
N GLY A 571 3.64 6.15 20.24
CA GLY A 571 4.62 6.30 21.33
C GLY A 571 5.78 5.28 21.26
N GLY A 572 5.68 4.28 20.39
CA GLY A 572 6.64 3.20 20.22
C GLY A 572 6.33 1.96 21.05
N PHE A 573 7.08 0.89 20.78
CA PHE A 573 6.96 -0.38 21.49
C PHE A 573 7.97 -0.51 22.64
N VAL A 574 7.65 -1.37 23.59
CA VAL A 574 8.54 -1.75 24.69
C VAL A 574 9.48 -2.86 24.22
N TYR A 575 10.77 -2.67 24.48
CA TYR A 575 11.82 -3.66 24.23
C TYR A 575 12.49 -3.97 25.56
N LYS A 576 12.77 -5.25 25.84
CA LYS A 576 13.46 -5.69 27.06
C LYS A 576 14.61 -6.61 26.70
N ARG A 577 15.69 -6.52 27.47
CA ARG A 577 16.76 -7.51 27.45
C ARG A 577 16.29 -8.78 28.15
N LYS A 578 16.48 -9.94 27.50
CA LYS A 578 16.11 -11.25 28.05
C LYS A 578 17.08 -12.30 27.55
N GLN A 579 17.51 -13.16 28.45
CA GLN A 579 18.28 -14.35 28.12
C GLN A 579 17.49 -15.61 28.43
N ASN A 580 17.66 -16.64 27.61
CA ASN A 580 17.15 -17.98 27.94
C ASN A 580 18.09 -18.70 28.93
N ASN A 581 17.73 -19.93 29.33
CA ASN A 581 18.54 -20.73 30.26
C ASN A 581 19.94 -21.11 29.73
N LYS A 582 20.19 -20.95 28.42
CA LYS A 582 21.50 -21.16 27.78
C LYS A 582 22.33 -19.88 27.70
N GLY A 583 21.81 -18.75 28.20
CA GLY A 583 22.46 -17.43 28.10
C GLY A 583 22.33 -16.77 26.72
N GLU A 584 21.46 -17.28 25.84
CA GLU A 584 21.23 -16.69 24.52
C GLU A 584 20.29 -15.48 24.64
N GLU A 585 20.65 -14.36 24.01
CA GLU A 585 19.82 -13.15 23.98
C GLU A 585 18.57 -13.38 23.09
N ILE A 586 17.42 -13.50 23.75
CA ILE A 586 16.09 -13.69 23.14
C ILE A 586 15.22 -12.44 23.21
N GLY A 587 15.65 -11.43 23.96
CA GLY A 587 14.97 -10.14 24.07
C GLY A 587 15.14 -9.24 22.85
N GLY A 588 14.50 -8.07 22.92
CA GLY A 588 14.60 -7.02 21.92
C GLY A 588 15.73 -6.02 22.14
N ILE A 589 16.48 -6.17 23.23
CA ILE A 589 17.68 -5.37 23.52
C ILE A 589 18.88 -6.32 23.59
N VAL A 590 19.92 -6.04 22.82
CA VAL A 590 21.15 -6.83 22.75
C VAL A 590 22.35 -5.95 23.10
N PRO A 591 23.21 -6.34 24.04
CA PRO A 591 24.42 -5.58 24.35
C PRO A 591 25.45 -5.76 23.24
N HIS A 592 26.20 -4.69 22.96
CA HIS A 592 27.36 -4.68 22.09
C HIS A 592 28.62 -4.50 22.95
N ILE A 593 29.19 -5.64 23.38
CA ILE A 593 30.35 -5.64 24.26
C ILE A 593 31.62 -5.43 23.41
N THR A 594 32.25 -4.28 23.58
CA THR A 594 33.48 -3.91 22.87
C THR A 594 34.71 -3.99 23.77
N LEU A 595 35.91 -4.11 23.18
CA LEU A 595 37.16 -4.01 23.93
C LEU A 595 37.21 -2.72 24.77
N LYS A 596 36.75 -1.60 24.20
CA LYS A 596 36.71 -0.30 24.87
C LYS A 596 35.84 -0.35 26.13
N SER A 597 34.62 -0.90 26.02
CA SER A 597 33.70 -1.00 27.16
C SER A 597 34.32 -1.75 28.34
N ILE A 598 34.96 -2.89 28.08
CA ILE A 598 35.61 -3.70 29.13
C ILE A 598 36.84 -2.98 29.68
N ALA A 599 37.68 -2.43 28.81
CA ALA A 599 38.92 -1.77 29.23
C ALA A 599 38.65 -0.55 30.11
N ASN A 600 37.59 0.21 29.81
CA ASN A 600 37.23 1.42 30.55
C ASN A 600 36.23 1.16 31.70
N ASN A 601 35.77 -0.09 31.92
CA ASN A 601 34.65 -0.41 32.81
C ASN A 601 33.38 0.42 32.53
N GLU A 602 33.12 0.70 31.25
CA GLU A 602 31.91 1.37 30.78
C GLU A 602 30.81 0.31 30.55
N PRO A 603 29.52 0.62 30.81
CA PRO A 603 28.43 -0.25 30.39
C PRO A 603 28.48 -0.43 28.87
N PRO A 604 28.21 -1.64 28.34
CA PRO A 604 28.18 -1.85 26.90
C PRO A 604 27.04 -1.04 26.28
N ASP A 605 27.26 -0.56 25.06
CA ASP A 605 26.19 0.02 24.26
C ASP A 605 25.11 -1.05 24.01
N GLU A 606 23.85 -0.64 23.87
CA GLU A 606 22.72 -1.54 23.66
C GLU A 606 22.07 -1.25 22.32
N GLU A 607 21.87 -2.31 21.53
CA GLU A 607 21.16 -2.25 20.26
C GLU A 607 19.72 -2.72 20.42
N ILE A 608 18.79 -1.97 19.83
CA ILE A 608 17.38 -2.33 19.80
C ILE A 608 17.08 -3.13 18.54
N LEU A 609 16.63 -4.37 18.72
CA LEU A 609 16.13 -5.23 17.66
C LEU A 609 14.67 -4.86 17.38
N VAL A 610 14.45 -3.99 16.38
CA VAL A 610 13.13 -3.44 16.05
C VAL A 610 12.08 -4.51 15.71
N ASP A 611 12.51 -5.70 15.29
CA ASP A 611 11.72 -6.90 15.00
C ASP A 611 11.37 -7.74 16.25
N ARG A 612 11.82 -7.35 17.45
CA ARG A 612 11.58 -8.08 18.71
C ARG A 612 10.99 -7.24 19.85
N PRO A 613 9.87 -6.54 19.62
CA PRO A 613 9.13 -5.91 20.70
C PRO A 613 8.55 -6.96 21.67
N GLU A 614 8.26 -6.53 22.88
CA GLU A 614 7.61 -7.35 23.91
C GLU A 614 6.17 -7.69 23.51
N ILE A 615 5.77 -8.96 23.66
CA ILE A 615 4.44 -9.45 23.27
C ILE A 615 3.60 -9.77 24.51
N ASP A 616 2.41 -9.19 24.60
CA ASP A 616 1.39 -9.63 25.57
C ASP A 616 0.58 -10.78 24.99
N ASN A 617 0.81 -11.99 25.53
CA ASN A 617 0.14 -13.21 25.08
C ASN A 617 -1.32 -13.33 25.55
N ASN A 618 -1.80 -12.45 26.42
CA ASN A 618 -3.18 -12.45 26.92
C ASN A 618 -4.17 -11.79 25.96
N ILE A 619 -3.67 -10.97 25.04
CA ILE A 619 -4.47 -10.22 24.07
C ILE A 619 -4.32 -10.86 22.70
N VAL A 620 -5.44 -11.06 22.00
CA VAL A 620 -5.42 -11.40 20.57
C VAL A 620 -5.67 -10.12 19.81
N ARG A 621 -4.68 -9.65 19.05
CA ARG A 621 -4.88 -8.47 18.21
C ARG A 621 -5.53 -8.88 16.90
N VAL A 622 -6.59 -8.18 16.53
CA VAL A 622 -7.23 -8.30 15.20
C VAL A 622 -6.95 -7.04 14.40
N CYS A 623 -7.26 -7.06 13.09
CA CYS A 623 -7.09 -5.89 12.24
C CYS A 623 -7.87 -4.69 12.78
N SER A 624 -7.21 -3.54 12.84
CA SER A 624 -7.82 -2.26 13.18
C SER A 624 -8.88 -1.88 12.13
N PRO A 625 -9.86 -1.02 12.47
CA PRO A 625 -10.90 -0.62 11.52
C PRO A 625 -10.30 -0.04 10.23
N PHE A 626 -10.94 -0.34 9.11
CA PHE A 626 -10.56 0.20 7.81
C PHE A 626 -11.77 0.47 6.91
N THR A 627 -11.61 1.39 5.97
CA THR A 627 -12.61 1.76 4.97
C THR A 627 -12.29 1.16 3.60
N VAL A 628 -13.33 0.79 2.85
CA VAL A 628 -13.22 0.58 1.40
C VAL A 628 -13.78 1.81 0.70
N GLU A 629 -12.99 2.38 -0.19
CA GLU A 629 -13.26 3.65 -0.84
C GLU A 629 -13.17 3.54 -2.36
N GLY A 630 -13.75 4.52 -3.04
CA GLY A 630 -13.66 4.65 -4.48
C GLY A 630 -13.64 6.11 -4.93
N THR A 631 -13.16 6.32 -6.16
CA THR A 631 -13.25 7.62 -6.86
C THR A 631 -14.65 7.87 -7.45
N ILE A 632 -15.47 6.82 -7.56
CA ILE A 632 -16.82 6.86 -8.09
C ILE A 632 -17.80 6.82 -6.92
N PRO A 633 -18.69 7.82 -6.75
CA PRO A 633 -19.66 7.82 -5.67
C PRO A 633 -20.71 6.70 -5.90
N PRO A 634 -21.09 5.97 -4.84
CA PRO A 634 -22.21 5.03 -4.89
C PRO A 634 -23.56 5.75 -5.06
N PRO A 635 -24.56 5.09 -5.67
CA PRO A 635 -25.91 5.66 -5.77
C PRO A 635 -26.52 5.88 -4.38
N VAL A 636 -27.01 7.10 -4.13
CA VAL A 636 -27.89 7.41 -2.99
C VAL A 636 -29.07 8.21 -3.49
N GLU A 637 -30.27 7.83 -3.04
CA GLU A 637 -31.48 8.62 -3.20
C GLU A 637 -31.85 9.21 -1.84
N MET A 638 -32.07 10.53 -1.77
CA MET A 638 -32.71 11.15 -0.62
C MET A 638 -34.14 11.53 -0.99
N GLU A 639 -35.09 11.18 -0.12
CA GLU A 639 -36.49 11.59 -0.24
C GLU A 639 -36.65 13.08 0.09
N ASP A 640 -37.41 13.78 -0.76
CA ASP A 640 -38.02 15.09 -0.55
C ASP A 640 -37.09 16.27 -0.19
N GLN A 641 -36.33 16.77 -1.17
CA GLN A 641 -36.03 18.21 -1.25
C GLN A 641 -36.15 18.68 -2.71
N GLU A 642 -36.85 19.82 -2.91
CA GLU A 642 -37.07 20.43 -4.22
C GLU A 642 -35.78 20.48 -5.04
N ALA A 643 -35.85 19.96 -6.27
CA ALA A 643 -34.73 20.00 -7.21
C ALA A 643 -34.23 21.45 -7.34
N PRO A 644 -32.96 21.75 -7.02
CA PRO A 644 -32.44 23.08 -7.23
C PRO A 644 -32.40 23.34 -8.73
N GLU A 645 -32.74 24.58 -9.12
CA GLU A 645 -32.70 25.06 -10.49
C GLU A 645 -31.36 24.66 -11.13
N THR A 646 -31.45 23.89 -12.21
CA THR A 646 -30.33 23.48 -13.05
C THR A 646 -29.54 24.71 -13.53
N GLU A 647 -28.43 25.02 -12.86
CA GLU A 647 -27.37 25.78 -13.49
C GLU A 647 -26.86 24.99 -14.70
N THR A 648 -26.75 25.68 -15.82
CA THR A 648 -26.32 25.14 -17.11
C THR A 648 -25.00 24.40 -16.98
N VAL A 649 -25.07 23.07 -17.05
CA VAL A 649 -23.92 22.18 -17.22
C VAL A 649 -23.24 22.54 -18.54
N ASP A 650 -21.91 22.67 -18.55
CA ASP A 650 -21.11 22.82 -19.77
C ASP A 650 -21.45 21.69 -20.76
N ILE A 651 -22.13 22.06 -21.84
CA ILE A 651 -22.68 21.13 -22.85
C ILE A 651 -21.55 20.38 -23.58
N ASP A 652 -20.32 20.92 -23.60
CA ASP A 652 -19.18 20.34 -24.32
C ASP A 652 -18.61 19.07 -23.67
N SER A 653 -18.70 18.89 -22.34
CA SER A 653 -18.16 17.68 -21.67
C SER A 653 -19.08 16.47 -21.80
N THR A 654 -20.40 16.69 -21.71
CA THR A 654 -21.43 15.63 -21.74
C THR A 654 -21.65 15.07 -23.15
N ALA A 655 -21.48 15.93 -24.17
CA ALA A 655 -21.46 15.51 -25.57
C ALA A 655 -20.33 14.48 -25.81
N SER A 656 -19.13 14.72 -25.26
CA SER A 656 -17.97 13.83 -25.43
C SER A 656 -18.18 12.41 -24.86
N PHE A 657 -18.89 12.27 -23.73
CA PHE A 657 -19.16 10.97 -23.10
C PHE A 657 -20.25 10.20 -23.84
N THR A 658 -21.35 10.88 -24.18
CA THR A 658 -22.46 10.29 -24.93
C THR A 658 -22.00 9.81 -26.30
N ASP A 659 -21.16 10.61 -26.98
CA ASP A 659 -20.58 10.25 -28.27
C ASP A 659 -19.62 9.06 -28.17
N ARG A 660 -18.80 8.98 -27.11
CA ARG A 660 -17.95 7.79 -26.83
C ARG A 660 -18.78 6.53 -26.64
N MET A 661 -19.81 6.59 -25.79
CA MET A 661 -20.76 5.48 -25.55
C MET A 661 -21.47 5.05 -26.83
N LEU A 662 -21.87 6.01 -27.67
CA LEU A 662 -22.48 5.78 -28.97
C LEU A 662 -21.50 5.10 -29.94
N GLU A 663 -20.24 5.53 -29.98
CA GLU A 663 -19.19 4.93 -30.81
C GLU A 663 -18.89 3.49 -30.38
N VAL A 664 -18.90 3.22 -29.08
CA VAL A 664 -18.76 1.87 -28.52
C VAL A 664 -19.89 0.97 -29.00
N LEU A 665 -21.15 1.40 -28.87
CA LEU A 665 -22.29 0.63 -29.36
C LEU A 665 -22.25 0.41 -30.88
N ARG A 666 -21.69 1.35 -31.65
CA ARG A 666 -21.48 1.18 -33.11
C ARG A 666 -20.39 0.15 -33.43
N LYS A 667 -19.28 0.16 -32.70
CA LYS A 667 -18.18 -0.81 -32.85
C LYS A 667 -18.57 -2.20 -32.35
N SER A 668 -19.43 -2.25 -31.35
CA SER A 668 -19.90 -3.45 -30.66
C SER A 668 -21.44 -3.52 -30.67
N PRO A 669 -22.07 -3.80 -31.83
CA PRO A 669 -23.52 -3.77 -31.98
C PRO A 669 -24.23 -5.00 -31.40
N LYS A 670 -23.58 -5.78 -30.53
CA LYS A 670 -24.16 -6.96 -29.90
C LYS A 670 -24.20 -6.77 -28.39
N LEU A 671 -25.38 -6.85 -27.80
CA LEU A 671 -25.55 -6.93 -26.35
C LEU A 671 -26.13 -8.28 -25.99
N HIS A 672 -25.59 -8.85 -24.92
CA HIS A 672 -26.10 -10.07 -24.33
C HIS A 672 -27.04 -9.70 -23.19
N LEU A 673 -28.25 -10.26 -23.21
CA LEU A 673 -29.32 -9.99 -22.25
C LEU A 673 -29.53 -11.21 -21.34
N PRO A 674 -30.27 -11.07 -20.22
CA PRO A 674 -30.68 -12.22 -19.40
C PRO A 674 -31.34 -13.34 -20.24
N ASN A 675 -31.20 -14.59 -19.79
CA ASN A 675 -31.73 -15.81 -20.43
C ASN A 675 -31.03 -16.24 -21.75
N ASN A 676 -29.74 -15.97 -21.91
CA ASN A 676 -28.95 -16.36 -23.10
C ASN A 676 -29.50 -15.75 -24.42
N ASN A 677 -30.15 -14.59 -24.33
CA ASN A 677 -30.67 -13.86 -25.48
C ASN A 677 -29.61 -12.87 -25.97
N THR A 678 -29.17 -13.01 -27.22
CA THR A 678 -28.26 -12.05 -27.85
C THR A 678 -29.06 -11.11 -28.74
N VAL A 679 -28.94 -9.82 -28.48
CA VAL A 679 -29.56 -8.78 -29.30
C VAL A 679 -28.50 -8.11 -30.16
N THR A 680 -28.73 -8.11 -31.47
CA THR A 680 -27.88 -7.37 -32.42
C THR A 680 -28.59 -6.11 -32.86
N PHE A 681 -27.93 -4.97 -32.67
CA PHE A 681 -28.42 -3.66 -33.05
C PHE A 681 -27.97 -3.32 -34.46
N THR A 682 -28.88 -2.75 -35.23
CA THR A 682 -28.57 -2.13 -36.52
C THR A 682 -28.95 -0.65 -36.48
N SER A 683 -28.29 0.17 -37.28
CA SER A 683 -28.61 1.60 -37.39
C SER A 683 -28.49 2.40 -36.08
N VAL A 684 -27.46 2.13 -35.26
CA VAL A 684 -27.20 2.85 -34.00
C VAL A 684 -26.87 4.33 -34.27
N ARG A 685 -27.74 5.23 -33.80
CA ARG A 685 -27.61 6.68 -33.99
C ARG A 685 -28.21 7.46 -32.82
N GLN A 686 -27.98 8.77 -32.82
CA GLN A 686 -28.60 9.66 -31.84
C GLN A 686 -30.08 9.91 -32.21
N PRO A 687 -31.02 9.87 -31.25
CA PRO A 687 -32.43 10.04 -31.51
C PRO A 687 -32.78 11.47 -31.92
N ILE A 688 -33.63 11.60 -32.94
CA ILE A 688 -34.07 12.90 -33.45
C ILE A 688 -35.05 13.54 -32.46
N LYS A 689 -34.80 14.80 -32.05
CA LYS A 689 -35.64 15.58 -31.13
C LYS A 689 -35.92 14.83 -29.81
N SER A 690 -34.87 14.34 -29.15
CA SER A 690 -34.96 13.72 -27.82
C SER A 690 -34.39 14.61 -26.75
N GLN A 691 -34.97 14.56 -25.55
CA GLN A 691 -34.45 15.26 -24.36
C GLN A 691 -33.85 14.27 -23.36
N HIS A 692 -34.35 13.04 -23.29
CA HIS A 692 -33.97 12.07 -22.26
C HIS A 692 -33.39 10.76 -22.81
N LEU A 693 -33.43 10.52 -24.13
CA LEU A 693 -32.84 9.33 -24.76
C LEU A 693 -31.47 9.67 -25.35
N SER A 694 -30.50 8.79 -25.11
CA SER A 694 -29.10 8.97 -25.50
C SER A 694 -28.78 8.36 -26.87
N ALA A 695 -29.41 7.23 -27.21
CA ALA A 695 -29.26 6.58 -28.51
C ALA A 695 -30.55 5.88 -28.95
N GLU A 696 -30.68 5.61 -30.25
CA GLU A 696 -31.69 4.73 -30.83
C GLU A 696 -31.05 3.71 -31.77
N ALA A 697 -31.64 2.52 -31.85
CA ALA A 697 -31.24 1.49 -32.79
C ALA A 697 -32.44 0.62 -33.22
N MET A 698 -32.18 -0.31 -34.13
CA MET A 698 -33.14 -1.29 -34.61
C MET A 698 -32.73 -2.70 -34.18
N VAL A 699 -33.67 -3.45 -33.62
CA VAL A 699 -33.54 -4.87 -33.25
C VAL A 699 -34.63 -5.64 -33.94
N ASP A 700 -34.30 -6.58 -34.83
CA ASP A 700 -35.27 -7.38 -35.59
C ASP A 700 -36.40 -6.51 -36.21
N ASP A 701 -35.99 -5.42 -36.89
CA ASP A 701 -36.88 -4.41 -37.51
C ASP A 701 -37.82 -3.65 -36.54
N LYS A 702 -37.59 -3.75 -35.22
CA LYS A 702 -38.29 -2.98 -34.19
C LYS A 702 -37.40 -1.88 -33.62
N PRO A 703 -37.93 -0.65 -33.43
CA PRO A 703 -37.16 0.45 -32.87
C PRO A 703 -36.94 0.24 -31.36
N VAL A 704 -35.70 0.41 -30.90
CA VAL A 704 -35.31 0.38 -29.48
C VAL A 704 -34.58 1.66 -29.10
N ALA A 705 -34.69 2.05 -27.83
CA ALA A 705 -34.07 3.25 -27.30
C ALA A 705 -33.04 2.91 -26.22
N PHE A 706 -32.08 3.81 -26.05
CA PHE A 706 -31.04 3.73 -25.01
C PHE A 706 -31.05 4.99 -24.16
N VAL A 707 -30.79 4.82 -22.88
CA VAL A 707 -30.41 5.91 -21.96
C VAL A 707 -29.07 5.56 -21.33
N PHE A 708 -28.11 6.48 -21.45
CA PHE A 708 -26.81 6.38 -20.81
C PHE A 708 -26.86 7.09 -19.46
N GLY A 709 -26.33 6.42 -18.43
CA GLY A 709 -26.10 7.02 -17.13
C GLY A 709 -25.01 8.09 -17.18
N PRO A 710 -24.86 8.87 -16.10
CA PRO A 710 -23.81 9.87 -16.01
C PRO A 710 -22.40 9.24 -16.02
N GLU A 711 -21.42 9.97 -16.54
CA GLU A 711 -20.02 9.53 -16.63
C GLU A 711 -19.40 9.23 -15.26
N ASN A 712 -19.75 10.02 -14.24
CA ASN A 712 -19.19 9.95 -12.88
C ASN A 712 -20.28 9.77 -11.82
N GLY A 713 -21.22 8.85 -12.04
CA GLY A 713 -22.29 8.59 -11.08
C GLY A 713 -23.19 7.42 -11.45
N ALA A 714 -24.21 7.21 -10.62
CA ALA A 714 -25.21 6.17 -10.84
C ALA A 714 -26.47 6.70 -11.54
N ILE A 715 -27.18 5.82 -12.23
CA ILE A 715 -28.47 6.14 -12.83
C ILE A 715 -29.54 6.23 -11.73
N ALA A 716 -30.17 7.41 -11.62
CA ALA A 716 -31.27 7.69 -10.71
C ALA A 716 -32.64 7.35 -11.33
N GLU A 717 -33.65 7.09 -10.49
CA GLU A 717 -35.01 6.73 -10.92
C GLU A 717 -35.63 7.82 -11.81
N GLY A 718 -35.45 9.09 -11.48
CA GLY A 718 -36.03 10.20 -12.25
C GLY A 718 -35.58 10.23 -13.72
N ILE A 719 -34.30 9.96 -14.00
CA ILE A 719 -33.76 9.89 -15.37
C ILE A 719 -34.46 8.76 -16.13
N LEU A 720 -34.63 7.60 -15.48
CA LEU A 720 -35.30 6.45 -16.08
C LEU A 720 -36.78 6.68 -16.32
N PHE A 721 -37.47 7.32 -15.38
CA PHE A 721 -38.88 7.63 -15.48
C PHE A 721 -39.15 8.50 -16.71
N HIS A 722 -38.39 9.59 -16.89
CA HIS A 722 -38.52 10.47 -18.05
C HIS A 722 -38.09 9.80 -19.35
N ALA A 723 -37.01 9.01 -19.34
CA ALA A 723 -36.58 8.23 -20.50
C ALA A 723 -37.62 7.18 -20.92
N ALA A 724 -38.23 6.47 -19.97
CA ALA A 724 -39.29 5.48 -20.23
C ALA A 724 -40.57 6.15 -20.77
N GLN A 725 -40.95 7.30 -20.21
CA GLN A 725 -42.09 8.08 -20.69
C GLN A 725 -41.87 8.56 -22.14
N GLU A 726 -40.68 9.07 -22.45
CA GLU A 726 -40.32 9.50 -23.80
C GLU A 726 -40.26 8.32 -24.77
N ALA A 727 -39.66 7.20 -24.34
CA ALA A 727 -39.55 5.99 -25.16
C ALA A 727 -40.93 5.43 -25.55
N LYS A 728 -41.88 5.42 -24.59
CA LYS A 728 -43.27 5.04 -24.85
C LYS A 728 -43.94 6.00 -25.82
N ALA A 729 -43.81 7.31 -25.60
CA ALA A 729 -44.43 8.33 -26.46
C ALA A 729 -43.97 8.24 -27.92
N LYS A 730 -42.72 7.82 -28.14
CA LYS A 730 -42.12 7.62 -29.46
C LYS A 730 -42.29 6.20 -30.01
N GLN A 731 -43.05 5.33 -29.33
CA GLN A 731 -43.34 3.95 -29.74
C GLN A 731 -42.10 3.05 -29.90
N TYR A 732 -41.08 3.23 -29.07
CA TYR A 732 -39.99 2.26 -28.98
C TYR A 732 -40.49 0.98 -28.29
N HIS A 733 -39.98 -0.17 -28.74
CA HIS A 733 -40.40 -1.48 -28.27
C HIS A 733 -39.67 -1.92 -27.00
N HIS A 734 -38.49 -1.36 -26.72
CA HIS A 734 -37.67 -1.70 -25.55
C HIS A 734 -36.77 -0.53 -25.16
N LEU A 735 -36.52 -0.37 -23.86
CA LEU A 735 -35.58 0.61 -23.30
C LEU A 735 -34.36 -0.08 -22.71
N TYR A 736 -33.18 0.16 -23.28
CA TYR A 736 -31.91 -0.28 -22.71
C TYR A 736 -31.31 0.82 -21.85
N VAL A 737 -30.99 0.49 -20.61
CA VAL A 737 -30.39 1.40 -19.65
C VAL A 737 -28.93 0.98 -19.48
N ILE A 738 -27.99 1.86 -19.78
CA ILE A 738 -26.57 1.56 -19.70
C ILE A 738 -25.88 2.54 -18.76
N GLY A 739 -25.18 2.08 -17.73
CA GLY A 739 -24.37 2.95 -16.89
C GLY A 739 -23.46 2.17 -15.94
N PHE A 740 -22.50 2.87 -15.34
CA PHE A 740 -21.48 2.27 -14.47
C PHE A 740 -22.05 1.77 -13.13
N ALA A 741 -23.11 2.44 -12.67
CA ALA A 741 -23.89 2.09 -11.50
C ALA A 741 -25.36 2.46 -11.71
N ILE A 742 -26.27 1.84 -10.96
CA ILE A 742 -27.70 2.12 -10.93
C ILE A 742 -28.21 2.16 -9.49
N ALA A 743 -29.09 3.10 -9.18
CA ALA A 743 -29.71 3.18 -7.86
C ALA A 743 -30.69 2.01 -7.61
N ALA A 744 -30.93 1.68 -6.35
CA ALA A 744 -31.76 0.53 -5.98
C ALA A 744 -33.22 0.67 -6.49
N LYS A 745 -33.86 1.83 -6.29
CA LYS A 745 -35.22 2.09 -6.82
C LYS A 745 -35.21 2.17 -8.34
N ALA A 746 -34.20 2.81 -8.93
CA ALA A 746 -33.99 2.82 -10.37
C ALA A 746 -33.93 1.40 -10.99
N ARG A 747 -33.22 0.46 -10.36
CA ARG A 747 -33.14 -0.94 -10.81
C ARG A 747 -34.46 -1.69 -10.60
N GLN A 748 -35.15 -1.47 -9.48
CA GLN A 748 -36.50 -1.99 -9.27
C GLN A 748 -37.50 -1.46 -10.30
N PHE A 749 -37.39 -0.18 -10.66
CA PHE A 749 -38.17 0.46 -11.70
C PHE A 749 -37.89 -0.21 -13.06
N VAL A 750 -36.64 -0.52 -13.38
CA VAL A 750 -36.30 -1.28 -14.60
C VAL A 750 -36.99 -2.64 -14.64
N GLU A 751 -36.99 -3.38 -13.53
CA GLU A 751 -37.64 -4.70 -13.43
C GLU A 751 -39.16 -4.63 -13.61
N HIS A 752 -39.82 -3.62 -13.04
CA HIS A 752 -41.27 -3.44 -13.11
C HIS A 752 -41.72 -2.48 -14.23
N CYS A 753 -40.79 -1.98 -15.05
CA CYS A 753 -41.06 -0.94 -16.04
C CYS A 753 -42.17 -1.33 -17.02
N HIS A 754 -42.22 -2.62 -17.41
CA HIS A 754 -43.27 -3.13 -18.28
C HIS A 754 -44.67 -3.02 -17.65
N GLU A 755 -44.78 -3.30 -16.35
CA GLU A 755 -46.05 -3.26 -15.62
C GLU A 755 -46.52 -1.82 -15.36
N THR A 756 -45.60 -0.91 -15.04
CA THR A 756 -45.91 0.50 -14.73
C THR A 756 -46.00 1.41 -15.95
N MET A 757 -45.17 1.19 -16.97
CA MET A 757 -45.01 2.09 -18.11
C MET A 757 -45.38 1.46 -19.46
N ASP A 758 -45.73 0.17 -19.52
CA ASP A 758 -46.06 -0.53 -20.78
C ASP A 758 -44.89 -0.51 -21.80
N ILE A 759 -43.65 -0.43 -21.31
CA ILE A 759 -42.44 -0.61 -22.10
C ILE A 759 -41.44 -1.47 -21.30
N PRO A 760 -40.94 -2.59 -21.84
CA PRO A 760 -39.93 -3.38 -21.14
C PRO A 760 -38.59 -2.63 -21.10
N ALA A 761 -37.90 -2.72 -19.96
CA ALA A 761 -36.60 -2.11 -19.76
C ALA A 761 -35.56 -3.14 -19.32
N THR A 762 -34.30 -2.93 -19.67
CA THR A 762 -33.18 -3.78 -19.20
C THR A 762 -31.98 -2.93 -18.87
N TYR A 763 -31.50 -3.03 -17.62
CA TYR A 763 -30.25 -2.39 -17.23
C TYR A 763 -29.07 -3.32 -17.48
N ILE A 764 -28.06 -2.73 -18.10
CA ILE A 764 -26.81 -3.30 -18.53
C ILE A 764 -25.73 -2.51 -17.82
N GLN A 765 -24.92 -3.19 -17.01
CA GLN A 765 -23.82 -2.53 -16.32
C GLN A 765 -22.70 -2.28 -17.31
N ALA A 766 -22.38 -1.00 -17.50
CA ALA A 766 -21.18 -0.56 -18.18
C ALA A 766 -19.99 -0.82 -17.26
N THR A 767 -18.91 -1.36 -17.82
CA THR A 767 -17.66 -1.51 -17.07
C THR A 767 -16.92 -0.16 -17.02
N PRO A 768 -16.36 0.25 -15.86
CA PRO A 768 -15.60 1.51 -15.66
C PRO A 768 -14.60 1.84 -16.78
N ASP A 769 -14.09 0.78 -17.40
CA ASP A 769 -13.28 0.67 -18.59
C ASP A 769 -13.64 1.62 -19.75
N LEU A 770 -14.93 1.94 -19.90
CA LEU A 770 -15.44 2.84 -20.95
C LEU A 770 -14.95 4.28 -20.81
N LEU A 771 -14.46 4.66 -19.63
CA LEU A 771 -13.88 5.97 -19.36
C LEU A 771 -12.47 6.14 -19.96
N MET A 772 -11.83 5.06 -20.41
CA MET A 772 -10.40 5.03 -20.74
C MET A 772 -10.04 5.21 -22.23
N GLY A 773 -10.99 5.69 -23.07
CA GLY A 773 -10.69 6.15 -24.43
C GLY A 773 -10.14 5.08 -25.39
N ASP A 774 -8.88 5.24 -25.83
CA ASP A 774 -8.23 4.46 -26.90
C ASP A 774 -8.15 2.93 -26.67
N LEU A 775 -8.41 2.46 -25.44
CA LEU A 775 -8.39 1.05 -25.04
C LEU A 775 -9.47 0.17 -25.67
N LEU A 776 -10.51 0.77 -26.26
CA LEU A 776 -11.67 0.09 -26.85
C LEU A 776 -11.40 -0.61 -28.20
N LYS A 777 -10.26 -0.32 -28.86
CA LYS A 777 -9.98 -0.84 -30.22
C LYS A 777 -9.73 -2.36 -30.28
N ASN A 778 -9.34 -2.98 -29.16
CA ASN A 778 -8.90 -4.39 -29.10
C ASN A 778 -9.69 -5.26 -28.10
N MET A 779 -10.85 -4.84 -27.62
CA MET A 779 -11.70 -5.65 -26.71
C MET A 779 -12.81 -6.38 -27.46
N ARG A 780 -13.18 -7.60 -27.02
CA ARG A 780 -14.34 -8.31 -27.57
C ARG A 780 -15.63 -7.64 -27.07
N SER A 781 -16.65 -7.55 -27.93
CA SER A 781 -17.95 -6.91 -27.65
C SER A 781 -18.63 -7.36 -26.34
N SER A 782 -18.47 -8.64 -25.97
CA SER A 782 -19.06 -9.25 -24.78
C SER A 782 -18.36 -8.88 -23.45
N GLN A 783 -17.29 -8.07 -23.50
CA GLN A 783 -16.47 -7.69 -22.34
C GLN A 783 -16.77 -6.28 -21.81
N ILE A 784 -17.48 -5.45 -22.60
CA ILE A 784 -17.73 -4.03 -22.31
C ILE A 784 -19.03 -3.83 -21.49
N PHE A 785 -19.93 -4.82 -21.57
CA PHE A 785 -21.26 -4.77 -21.00
C PHE A 785 -21.56 -6.10 -20.31
N SER A 786 -21.73 -6.09 -18.99
CA SER A 786 -22.06 -7.28 -18.21
C SER A 786 -23.49 -7.22 -17.68
N VAL A 787 -24.17 -8.36 -17.70
CA VAL A 787 -25.50 -8.55 -17.11
C VAL A 787 -25.33 -9.34 -15.82
N CYS A 788 -25.40 -8.67 -14.67
CA CYS A 788 -25.41 -9.34 -13.37
C CYS A 788 -26.83 -9.35 -12.79
N GLY A 789 -27.25 -10.52 -12.28
CA GLY A 789 -28.46 -10.66 -11.47
C GLY A 789 -28.25 -10.11 -10.05
N LEU A 790 -29.33 -9.69 -9.40
CA LEU A 790 -29.26 -9.29 -7.98
C LEU A 790 -29.09 -10.52 -7.08
N PRO A 791 -28.45 -10.39 -5.91
CA PRO A 791 -28.41 -11.45 -4.91
C PRO A 791 -29.83 -11.84 -4.48
N GLU A 792 -30.13 -13.13 -4.50
CA GLU A 792 -31.40 -13.67 -4.04
C GLU A 792 -31.32 -13.94 -2.53
N ILE A 793 -32.15 -13.24 -1.77
CA ILE A 793 -32.16 -13.32 -0.31
C ILE A 793 -33.56 -13.63 0.23
N LYS A 794 -33.59 -14.38 1.33
CA LYS A 794 -34.81 -14.70 2.07
C LYS A 794 -34.71 -14.12 3.47
N ILE A 795 -35.73 -13.35 3.87
CA ILE A 795 -35.85 -12.79 5.21
C ILE A 795 -36.88 -13.59 5.99
N SER A 796 -36.54 -14.01 7.20
CA SER A 796 -37.43 -14.75 8.08
C SER A 796 -37.30 -14.27 9.52
N LYS A 797 -38.32 -14.53 10.34
CA LYS A 797 -38.28 -14.27 11.79
C LYS A 797 -38.04 -15.57 12.53
N ASN A 798 -37.16 -15.54 13.52
CA ASN A 798 -36.89 -16.69 14.38
C ASN A 798 -37.95 -16.81 15.50
N LYS A 799 -37.81 -17.81 16.37
CA LYS A 799 -38.73 -18.06 17.49
C LYS A 799 -38.77 -16.94 18.54
N GLU A 800 -37.80 -16.03 18.53
CA GLU A 800 -37.68 -14.88 19.43
C GLU A 800 -38.10 -13.55 18.75
N ASP A 801 -38.78 -13.62 17.60
CA ASP A 801 -39.20 -12.46 16.80
C ASP A 801 -38.04 -11.59 16.24
N LYS A 802 -36.83 -12.14 16.18
CA LYS A 802 -35.66 -11.52 15.56
C LYS A 802 -35.56 -11.89 14.07
N TYR A 803 -35.08 -10.97 13.25
CA TYR A 803 -34.88 -11.20 11.82
C TYR A 803 -33.63 -12.04 11.55
N GLN A 804 -33.70 -12.87 10.51
CA GLN A 804 -32.59 -13.62 9.95
C GLN A 804 -32.66 -13.53 8.42
N VAL A 805 -31.49 -13.42 7.81
CA VAL A 805 -31.32 -13.33 6.36
C VAL A 805 -30.60 -14.57 5.87
N GLU A 806 -31.12 -15.21 4.84
CA GLU A 806 -30.49 -16.34 4.16
C GLU A 806 -30.16 -15.92 2.72
N LEU A 807 -28.89 -16.09 2.32
CA LEU A 807 -28.45 -15.94 0.94
C LEU A 807 -28.75 -17.23 0.17
N LEU A 808 -29.69 -17.17 -0.78
CA LEU A 808 -30.07 -18.31 -1.61
C LEU A 808 -29.05 -18.51 -2.74
N GLY A 809 -28.66 -17.43 -3.41
CA GLY A 809 -27.69 -17.45 -4.49
C GLY A 809 -27.62 -16.14 -5.25
N LEU A 810 -26.93 -16.18 -6.40
CA LEU A 810 -26.90 -15.09 -7.36
C LEU A 810 -26.75 -15.67 -8.78
N ASP A 811 -27.39 -15.00 -9.74
CA ASP A 811 -27.29 -15.39 -11.14
C ASP A 811 -26.08 -14.72 -11.79
N ILE A 812 -25.15 -15.55 -12.29
CA ILE A 812 -23.93 -15.11 -12.98
C ILE A 812 -24.11 -15.35 -14.47
N PHE A 813 -23.94 -14.28 -15.26
CA PHE A 813 -23.82 -14.40 -16.70
C PHE A 813 -22.38 -14.74 -17.10
N ASP A 814 -22.21 -15.84 -17.83
CA ASP A 814 -20.94 -16.19 -18.46
C ASP A 814 -20.89 -15.65 -19.90
N PRO A 815 -20.06 -14.63 -20.21
CA PRO A 815 -19.97 -14.05 -21.55
C PRO A 815 -19.23 -14.94 -22.56
N VAL A 816 -18.69 -16.10 -22.15
CA VAL A 816 -18.04 -17.06 -23.05
C VAL A 816 -19.02 -18.12 -23.53
N THR A 817 -19.70 -18.78 -22.59
CA THR A 817 -20.71 -19.81 -22.88
C THR A 817 -22.07 -19.19 -23.23
N MET A 818 -22.26 -17.92 -22.87
CA MET A 818 -23.50 -17.14 -22.98
C MET A 818 -24.62 -17.63 -22.05
N ASP A 819 -24.37 -18.59 -21.18
CA ASP A 819 -25.36 -19.11 -20.22
C ASP A 819 -25.45 -18.24 -18.95
N VAL A 820 -26.64 -18.26 -18.34
CA VAL A 820 -26.86 -17.76 -16.97
C VAL A 820 -26.74 -18.97 -16.04
N ASP A 821 -25.71 -18.97 -15.19
CA ASP A 821 -25.53 -19.99 -14.16
C ASP A 821 -25.97 -19.45 -12.80
N HIS A 822 -26.81 -20.21 -12.10
CA HIS A 822 -27.24 -19.85 -10.76
C HIS A 822 -26.20 -20.34 -9.75
N GLN A 823 -25.41 -19.40 -9.23
CA GLN A 823 -24.46 -19.69 -8.17
C GLN A 823 -25.18 -19.71 -6.81
N GLN A 824 -25.32 -20.90 -6.24
CA GLN A 824 -25.84 -21.07 -4.87
C GLN A 824 -25.04 -20.25 -3.86
N GLY A 825 -25.70 -19.69 -2.85
CA GLY A 825 -25.09 -18.80 -1.85
C GLY A 825 -23.87 -19.38 -1.14
N LYS A 826 -23.81 -20.70 -0.96
CA LYS A 826 -22.65 -21.38 -0.34
C LYS A 826 -21.39 -21.38 -1.21
N ASN A 827 -21.53 -21.06 -2.50
CA ASN A 827 -20.46 -21.07 -3.49
C ASN A 827 -19.92 -19.67 -3.78
N VAL A 828 -20.52 -18.61 -3.23
CA VAL A 828 -20.00 -17.24 -3.41
C VAL A 828 -18.72 -17.06 -2.59
N PRO A 829 -17.72 -16.32 -3.10
CA PRO A 829 -16.52 -15.94 -2.35
C PRO A 829 -16.77 -15.36 -0.97
N ALA A 830 -17.62 -14.33 -0.89
CA ALA A 830 -17.95 -13.65 0.35
C ALA A 830 -19.33 -13.01 0.26
N TRP A 831 -19.99 -12.85 1.40
CA TRP A 831 -21.15 -11.98 1.53
C TRP A 831 -21.16 -11.27 2.87
N PHE A 832 -21.78 -10.09 2.91
CA PHE A 832 -21.80 -9.18 4.04
C PHE A 832 -23.23 -8.71 4.30
N LEU A 833 -23.52 -8.43 5.56
CA LEU A 833 -24.82 -7.93 6.00
C LEU A 833 -24.65 -6.65 6.80
N ASP A 834 -25.34 -5.61 6.36
CA ASP A 834 -25.70 -4.45 7.16
C ASP A 834 -27.14 -4.63 7.66
N THR A 835 -27.32 -4.64 8.98
CA THR A 835 -28.61 -4.88 9.61
C THR A 835 -29.43 -3.60 9.82
N ASP A 836 -28.86 -2.44 9.50
CA ASP A 836 -29.51 -1.13 9.68
C ASP A 836 -28.91 -0.11 8.69
N TYR A 837 -29.03 -0.43 7.41
CA TYR A 837 -28.45 0.32 6.32
C TYR A 837 -29.08 1.71 6.24
N ASN A 838 -28.26 2.75 6.25
CA ASN A 838 -28.69 4.15 6.25
C ASN A 838 -28.79 4.75 4.84
N SER A 839 -28.76 3.91 3.79
CA SER A 839 -28.71 4.33 2.38
C SER A 839 -27.44 5.09 1.95
N LEU A 840 -26.48 5.31 2.84
CA LEU A 840 -25.29 6.15 2.62
C LEU A 840 -23.97 5.44 2.80
N CYS A 841 -23.84 4.44 3.66
CA CYS A 841 -22.58 3.72 3.81
C CYS A 841 -22.89 2.30 4.25
N PHE A 842 -22.18 1.33 3.67
CA PHE A 842 -22.37 -0.06 4.06
C PHE A 842 -21.54 -0.38 5.30
N TYR A 843 -22.21 -0.57 6.45
CA TYR A 843 -21.54 -0.99 7.67
C TYR A 843 -21.55 -2.52 7.76
N VAL A 844 -20.37 -3.14 7.65
CA VAL A 844 -20.25 -4.60 7.68
C VAL A 844 -20.45 -5.11 9.11
N ARG A 845 -21.71 -5.34 9.51
CA ARG A 845 -22.07 -5.85 10.85
C ARG A 845 -21.86 -7.34 11.00
N GLN A 846 -22.07 -8.10 9.92
CA GLN A 846 -21.74 -9.52 9.83
C GLN A 846 -21.05 -9.81 8.49
N ALA A 847 -20.04 -10.68 8.52
CA ALA A 847 -19.22 -11.04 7.36
C ALA A 847 -19.09 -12.55 7.24
N PHE A 848 -19.30 -13.08 6.04
CA PHE A 848 -19.35 -14.50 5.77
C PHE A 848 -18.41 -14.87 4.62
N PHE A 849 -17.66 -15.96 4.80
CA PHE A 849 -16.76 -16.51 3.78
C PHE A 849 -17.08 -17.98 3.54
N PRO A 850 -18.16 -18.28 2.78
CA PRO A 850 -18.67 -19.64 2.63
C PRO A 850 -17.65 -20.63 2.06
N ARG A 851 -17.64 -21.87 2.58
CA ARG A 851 -16.74 -22.96 2.12
C ARG A 851 -15.24 -22.63 2.18
N THR A 852 -14.85 -21.68 3.05
CA THR A 852 -13.43 -21.36 3.29
C THR A 852 -13.05 -21.65 4.74
N SER A 853 -11.76 -21.88 4.96
CA SER A 853 -11.15 -21.92 6.30
C SER A 853 -10.68 -20.52 6.76
N ALA A 854 -11.26 -19.44 6.23
CA ALA A 854 -10.76 -18.08 6.44
C ALA A 854 -10.69 -17.71 7.93
N TRP A 855 -11.72 -18.07 8.71
CA TRP A 855 -11.81 -17.75 10.13
C TRP A 855 -10.98 -18.66 11.06
N ASP A 856 -10.31 -19.70 10.55
CA ASP A 856 -9.61 -20.69 11.38
C ASP A 856 -8.51 -20.07 12.24
N SER A 857 -7.80 -19.06 11.72
CA SER A 857 -6.77 -18.33 12.46
C SER A 857 -7.33 -17.65 13.71
N ILE A 858 -8.42 -16.91 13.55
CA ILE A 858 -9.11 -16.21 14.65
C ILE A 858 -9.75 -17.23 15.60
N LYS A 859 -10.43 -18.27 15.07
CA LYS A 859 -11.00 -19.37 15.85
C LYS A 859 -9.95 -20.02 16.76
N LYS A 860 -8.76 -20.30 16.23
CA LYS A 860 -7.65 -20.87 16.99
C LYS A 860 -7.11 -19.91 18.04
N ALA A 861 -6.99 -18.62 17.72
CA ALA A 861 -6.46 -17.61 18.63
C ALA A 861 -7.42 -17.32 19.81
N LEU A 862 -8.72 -17.30 19.54
CA LEU A 862 -9.79 -17.03 20.52
C LEU A 862 -10.41 -18.32 21.10
N LYS A 863 -9.71 -19.45 20.98
CA LYS A 863 -10.20 -20.76 21.44
C LYS A 863 -10.66 -20.72 22.91
N GLY A 864 -11.88 -21.21 23.14
CA GLY A 864 -12.51 -21.22 24.47
C GLY A 864 -13.22 -19.93 24.86
N SER A 865 -13.16 -18.89 24.03
CA SER A 865 -13.93 -17.65 24.23
C SER A 865 -15.28 -17.66 23.48
N TYR A 866 -15.40 -18.50 22.45
CA TYR A 866 -16.60 -18.68 21.62
C TYR A 866 -16.85 -20.17 21.36
N GLU A 867 -18.11 -20.55 21.16
CA GLU A 867 -18.50 -21.92 20.78
C GLU A 867 -18.10 -22.24 19.33
N ASP A 868 -17.86 -23.52 19.02
CA ASP A 868 -17.47 -23.95 17.67
C ASP A 868 -18.54 -23.66 16.60
N SER A 869 -19.81 -23.70 17.00
CA SER A 869 -20.99 -23.40 16.18
C SER A 869 -20.98 -21.97 15.61
N VAL A 870 -20.41 -21.01 16.35
CA VAL A 870 -20.29 -19.61 15.92
C VAL A 870 -19.40 -19.47 14.68
N TRP A 871 -18.34 -20.27 14.60
CA TRP A 871 -17.41 -20.22 13.47
C TRP A 871 -17.96 -20.96 12.25
N GLU A 872 -18.69 -22.05 12.46
CA GLU A 872 -19.43 -22.74 11.41
C GLU A 872 -20.49 -21.83 10.78
N HIS A 873 -21.14 -21.01 11.62
CA HIS A 873 -22.11 -19.99 11.20
C HIS A 873 -21.50 -18.96 10.24
N LEU A 874 -20.32 -18.43 10.54
CA LEU A 874 -19.59 -17.48 9.67
C LEU A 874 -19.11 -18.10 8.33
N ALA A 875 -19.10 -19.42 8.23
CA ALA A 875 -18.84 -20.16 7.00
C ALA A 875 -20.13 -20.58 6.26
N GLY A 876 -21.30 -20.17 6.76
CA GLY A 876 -22.61 -20.49 6.23
C GLY A 876 -23.23 -19.41 5.33
N THR A 877 -24.51 -19.60 5.02
CA THR A 877 -25.32 -18.71 4.16
C THR A 877 -26.45 -18.02 4.92
N THR A 878 -26.55 -18.23 6.23
CA THR A 878 -27.60 -17.66 7.08
C THR A 878 -26.98 -16.70 8.07
N SER A 879 -27.61 -15.56 8.30
CA SER A 879 -27.16 -14.55 9.26
C SER A 879 -27.47 -14.94 10.71
N ALA A 880 -26.71 -14.38 11.64
CA ALA A 880 -27.06 -14.46 13.05
C ALA A 880 -28.34 -13.61 13.25
N PRO A 881 -29.25 -14.00 14.16
CA PRO A 881 -30.46 -13.22 14.43
C PRO A 881 -30.16 -11.79 14.86
N PHE A 882 -30.92 -10.83 14.35
CA PHE A 882 -30.79 -9.41 14.70
C PHE A 882 -32.16 -8.74 14.84
N GLU A 883 -32.19 -7.63 15.56
CA GLU A 883 -33.37 -6.77 15.71
C GLU A 883 -33.36 -5.69 14.62
N ALA A 884 -34.54 -5.20 14.23
CA ALA A 884 -34.62 -4.08 13.30
C ALA A 884 -33.97 -2.84 13.93
N GLY A 885 -33.03 -2.23 13.21
CA GLY A 885 -32.42 -0.98 13.64
C GLY A 885 -33.32 0.24 13.38
N GLU A 886 -32.76 1.43 13.53
CA GLU A 886 -33.51 2.69 13.46
C GLU A 886 -34.04 2.97 12.05
N HIS A 887 -33.26 2.63 11.03
CA HIS A 887 -33.60 2.85 9.62
C HIS A 887 -34.54 1.78 9.05
N LYS A 888 -34.70 0.64 9.74
CA LYS A 888 -35.55 -0.49 9.31
C LYS A 888 -35.25 -0.98 7.88
N GLN A 889 -34.03 -0.76 7.42
CA GLN A 889 -33.52 -1.20 6.13
C GLN A 889 -32.33 -2.11 6.37
N ILE A 890 -32.28 -3.21 5.63
CA ILE A 890 -31.12 -4.11 5.60
C ILE A 890 -30.49 -4.06 4.22
N ALA A 891 -29.19 -4.28 4.17
CA ALA A 891 -28.47 -4.42 2.92
C ALA A 891 -27.59 -5.66 2.94
N VAL A 892 -27.66 -6.46 1.88
CA VAL A 892 -26.82 -7.63 1.66
C VAL A 892 -25.91 -7.37 0.48
N LYS A 893 -24.61 -7.43 0.72
CA LYS A 893 -23.58 -7.31 -0.31
C LYS A 893 -22.97 -8.67 -0.58
N VAL A 894 -22.84 -9.06 -1.84
CA VAL A 894 -22.21 -10.32 -2.26
C VAL A 894 -21.04 -10.01 -3.20
N ILE A 895 -19.91 -10.69 -2.98
CA ILE A 895 -18.77 -10.68 -3.89
C ILE A 895 -18.84 -11.95 -4.74
N ASP A 896 -18.94 -11.79 -6.07
CA ASP A 896 -18.91 -12.92 -7.01
C ASP A 896 -17.48 -13.43 -7.27
N ASP A 897 -17.33 -14.54 -8.00
CA ASP A 897 -16.01 -15.09 -8.33
C ASP A 897 -15.11 -14.15 -9.14
N ARG A 898 -15.67 -13.12 -9.78
CA ARG A 898 -14.94 -12.09 -10.54
C ARG A 898 -14.59 -10.86 -9.69
N GLY A 899 -14.95 -10.85 -8.41
CA GLY A 899 -14.72 -9.71 -7.52
C GLY A 899 -15.76 -8.59 -7.64
N ASN A 900 -16.83 -8.78 -8.42
CA ASN A 900 -17.90 -7.79 -8.49
C ASN A 900 -18.68 -7.74 -7.19
N GLU A 901 -18.99 -6.53 -6.75
CA GLU A 901 -19.83 -6.29 -5.58
C GLU A 901 -21.27 -6.05 -6.02
N LEU A 902 -22.17 -6.91 -5.59
CA LEU A 902 -23.60 -6.83 -5.85
C LEU A 902 -24.34 -6.55 -4.55
N LEU A 903 -25.18 -5.53 -4.55
CA LEU A 903 -25.92 -5.09 -3.37
C LEU A 903 -27.43 -5.29 -3.57
N VAL A 904 -28.10 -5.86 -2.58
CA VAL A 904 -29.56 -5.86 -2.48
C VAL A 904 -29.99 -5.21 -1.17
N VAL A 905 -30.94 -4.27 -1.26
CA VAL A 905 -31.52 -3.56 -0.11
C VAL A 905 -32.96 -4.00 0.06
N LYS A 906 -33.37 -4.27 1.31
CA LYS A 906 -34.75 -4.65 1.66
C LYS A 906 -35.20 -3.91 2.92
N GLU A 907 -36.45 -3.47 2.90
CA GLU A 907 -37.12 -2.97 4.10
C GLU A 907 -37.59 -4.13 4.98
N ILE A 908 -37.46 -3.96 6.29
CA ILE A 908 -37.98 -4.88 7.30
C ILE A 908 -39.03 -4.15 8.14
N LYS A 909 -40.24 -4.74 8.22
CA LYS A 909 -41.39 -4.15 8.92
C LYS A 909 -41.54 -4.69 10.33
#